data_AF-A0A1I8J5W0-F1
#
_entry.id   AF-A0A1I8J5W0-F1
#
_cell.length_a   1.000
_cell.length_b   1.000
_cell.length_c   1.000
_cell.angle_alpha   90.00
_cell.angle_beta   90.00
_cell.angle_gamma   90.00
#
_symmetry.space_group_name_H-M   'P 1'
#
loop_
_entity.id
_entity.type
_entity.pdbx_description
1 polymer ?
#
loop_
_entity_poly.entity_id
_entity_poly.type
_entity_poly.pdbx_seq_one_letter_code
_entity_poly.pdbx_strand_id
1 'polypeptide(L)'
;KWEMVEYLISCIGDEDARNQSCITAAIHAMKFKQMEKLESFINSMGDSERKDNWCREMAESAQIWRSWDVVQILTKAISNQSLKDQCCRRFANAAADSQDLHVRNFFVELSSDEELKQQFRIEAAGTATNNQEKQAAGKGLLETLELLSRKSTEPEVREQCSDVLAQHEADQRLSVTVAARHIGAKGYAQLVEALLNKLENESEKRALCMISAESAARNGHFELVKSVLQGCKNIRLKHECPIKVAEVASSCGHFEVAKHAIEAIEDQKLKNKCCLKVAEAFGENRQLWITKFLVDSVADNLKDQCCNTTTPPAAKNGHLEVVTYLVQEMVDETVKDQCCKKAAKSASDSQKWDVVKFLAASIRNQGQKDECYASAAESAAWSGSLEETKDFVNSINDSSIKDEGYLRSVESAVNNLKLDVAESLLLMKFPPSLKDQGCTVAVKPAAKSGYFDFVKFVIETVSEKQVRDKCRLTAVEPAAFNGHTEVVNFLVQSAEEPSVRLECCMKAAESAQSGGKTDVFDAISKEVDDLKDEGLKDLYYSRAAESAAQCGEADAMMSSLRNVRDAERRAECDRQCALAGASFGHETVVERFDIEPQWLFEFPPLLQFFSMMALKNENSILDKTLSTMEPAEKLRLLLLSIYSEHVSLAFAILRQLTRDVFDLPDSEGATALMLAADAGHHELIEKLVELGAFVQAQDSHGRTALTRACEAGHVRAAKSLIDKGADASHQDDRGLICVKWAEQNGHSELLRLLDSFFLRNENRAQEEQLSTELHELFNSAGFTRERAECQKVMADCLQRIAIAVVRDDSWLTGSYAEGWANSLVQVNGRTADDSDIDWTVVVALQKFHLQGGCSEAGRSQPAVATPASGVRPRLDLCHAFQCCSDFCTDPQKIKLITDQLPKVHLTYHAKTLLFFMLEKHGTEDFDLAWQPENLISLVKEALEMMLSFIDSSSSPDECMPHFFMSDASLYFKNAGIGGEFDNTKSRVRLRLSEVRRNIGDMVNVLKEHLRPLQSQNFFFHPFALLPLASPSR
;
A
#
# COMPACT_ATOMS: atom_id res chain seq x y z
N LYS A 1 25.02 14.16 18.83
CA LYS A 1 23.65 14.60 18.41
C LYS A 1 22.70 13.42 18.39
N TRP A 2 22.97 12.39 17.59
CA TRP A 2 22.17 11.15 17.61
C TRP A 2 22.09 10.53 19.01
N GLU A 3 23.18 10.55 19.80
CA GLU A 3 23.16 10.03 21.17
C GLU A 3 22.18 10.77 22.09
N MET A 4 21.90 12.05 21.81
CA MET A 4 20.91 12.83 22.55
C MET A 4 19.48 12.47 22.14
N VAL A 5 19.26 12.08 20.88
CA VAL A 5 17.97 11.56 20.40
C VAL A 5 17.72 10.16 20.96
N GLU A 6 18.74 9.28 20.95
CA GLU A 6 18.71 7.95 21.57
C GLU A 6 18.43 8.07 23.09
N TYR A 7 19.10 8.97 23.79
CA TYR A 7 18.82 9.25 25.21
C TYR A 7 17.40 9.77 25.44
N LEU A 8 16.93 10.75 24.67
CA LEU A 8 15.57 11.30 24.81
C LEU A 8 14.49 10.25 24.55
N ILE A 9 14.68 9.37 23.55
CA ILE A 9 13.80 8.23 23.27
C ILE A 9 13.83 7.22 24.43
N SER A 10 15.00 6.94 25.01
CA SER A 10 15.11 6.01 26.16
C SER A 10 14.41 6.50 27.43
N CYS A 11 14.16 7.82 27.53
CA CYS A 11 13.39 8.42 28.62
C CYS A 11 11.85 8.34 28.42
N ILE A 12 11.36 7.86 27.28
CA ILE A 12 9.93 7.73 27.01
C ILE A 12 9.44 6.37 27.56
N GLY A 13 8.71 6.42 28.67
CA GLY A 13 8.09 5.24 29.29
C GLY A 13 6.79 4.77 28.63
N ASP A 14 6.16 5.62 27.82
CA ASP A 14 4.99 5.27 27.01
C ASP A 14 5.42 4.61 25.69
N GLU A 15 4.92 3.41 25.42
CA GLU A 15 5.41 2.59 24.31
C GLU A 15 5.00 3.15 22.93
N ASP A 16 3.79 3.69 22.77
CA ASP A 16 3.34 4.24 21.49
C ASP A 16 4.05 5.56 21.15
N ALA A 17 4.23 6.46 22.13
CA ALA A 17 5.02 7.68 21.96
C ALA A 17 6.50 7.36 21.68
N ARG A 18 7.05 6.31 22.32
CA ARG A 18 8.41 5.81 22.05
C ARG A 18 8.53 5.30 20.62
N ASN A 19 7.60 4.45 20.18
CA ASN A 19 7.58 3.88 18.83
C ASN A 19 7.45 4.96 17.74
N GLN A 20 6.54 5.93 17.93
CA GLN A 20 6.39 7.06 17.00
C GLN A 20 7.65 7.96 16.94
N SER A 21 8.35 8.11 18.06
CA SER A 21 9.63 8.83 18.13
C SER A 21 10.77 8.08 17.43
N CYS A 22 10.84 6.75 17.61
CA CYS A 22 11.79 5.89 16.89
C CYS A 22 11.58 5.96 15.37
N ILE A 23 10.32 5.90 14.90
CA ILE A 23 9.97 6.04 13.48
C ILE A 23 10.48 7.38 12.93
N THR A 24 10.23 8.48 13.64
CA THR A 24 10.65 9.82 13.23
C THR A 24 12.18 9.95 13.16
N ALA A 25 12.90 9.33 14.11
CA ALA A 25 14.37 9.28 14.12
C ALA A 25 14.93 8.41 12.98
N ALA A 26 14.33 7.24 12.71
CA ALA A 26 14.71 6.33 11.64
C ALA A 26 14.58 6.97 10.24
N ILE A 27 13.50 7.74 9.99
CA ILE A 27 13.33 8.51 8.75
C ILE A 27 14.48 9.51 8.54
N HIS A 28 14.91 10.19 9.61
CA HIS A 28 16.05 11.10 9.54
C HIS A 28 17.39 10.35 9.37
N ALA A 29 17.56 9.17 9.98
CA ALA A 29 18.74 8.34 9.79
C ALA A 29 18.89 7.88 8.33
N MET A 30 17.79 7.47 7.68
CA MET A 30 17.74 7.18 6.24
C MET A 30 18.15 8.40 5.41
N LYS A 31 17.55 9.57 5.68
CA LYS A 31 17.82 10.84 4.96
C LYS A 31 19.29 11.26 5.00
N PHE A 32 20.01 10.94 6.08
CA PHE A 32 21.44 11.22 6.25
C PHE A 32 22.35 9.99 6.05
N LYS A 33 21.83 8.89 5.48
CA LYS A 33 22.56 7.63 5.19
C LYS A 33 23.29 7.01 6.40
N GLN A 34 22.74 7.14 7.60
CA GLN A 34 23.34 6.65 8.85
C GLN A 34 22.84 5.23 9.17
N MET A 35 23.34 4.22 8.46
CA MET A 35 22.77 2.86 8.49
C MET A 35 22.87 2.17 9.87
N GLU A 36 23.97 2.33 10.59
CA GLU A 36 24.11 1.81 11.97
C GLU A 36 23.07 2.41 12.93
N LYS A 37 22.73 3.69 12.74
CA LYS A 37 21.71 4.38 13.55
C LYS A 37 20.30 4.04 13.09
N LEU A 38 20.08 3.74 11.82
CA LEU A 38 18.82 3.18 11.33
C LEU A 38 18.51 1.85 12.02
N GLU A 39 19.45 0.89 12.01
CA GLU A 39 19.27 -0.40 12.69
C GLU A 39 19.10 -0.23 14.22
N SER A 40 19.85 0.70 14.85
CA SER A 40 19.68 1.06 16.27
C SER A 40 18.25 1.55 16.60
N PHE A 41 17.70 2.50 15.83
CA PHE A 41 16.36 3.03 16.09
C PHE A 41 15.24 2.02 15.82
N ILE A 42 15.39 1.12 14.84
CA ILE A 42 14.39 0.07 14.56
C ILE A 42 14.42 -1.01 15.66
N ASN A 43 15.60 -1.39 16.13
CA ASN A 43 15.75 -2.31 17.27
C ASN A 43 15.30 -1.68 18.61
N SER A 44 15.08 -0.36 18.64
CA SER A 44 14.51 0.37 19.79
C SER A 44 12.97 0.48 19.75
N MET A 45 12.32 -0.04 18.70
CA MET A 45 10.86 -0.14 18.61
C MET A 45 10.36 -1.42 19.30
N GLY A 46 9.28 -1.30 20.07
CA GLY A 46 8.58 -2.45 20.65
C GLY A 46 8.03 -3.38 19.56
N ASP A 47 8.20 -4.70 19.74
CA ASP A 47 7.73 -5.68 18.78
C ASP A 47 6.20 -5.68 18.71
N SER A 48 5.70 -5.21 17.57
CA SER A 48 4.29 -4.92 17.33
C SER A 48 4.00 -4.94 15.84
N GLU A 49 2.76 -5.27 15.48
CA GLU A 49 2.29 -5.23 14.08
C GLU A 49 2.49 -3.84 13.43
N ARG A 50 2.52 -2.77 14.22
CA ARG A 50 2.80 -1.39 13.81
C ARG A 50 4.24 -1.21 13.30
N LYS A 51 5.23 -1.85 13.94
CA LYS A 51 6.64 -1.87 13.51
C LYS A 51 6.79 -2.58 12.16
N ASP A 52 6.16 -3.74 12.01
CA ASP A 52 6.25 -4.57 10.80
C ASP A 52 5.62 -3.91 9.58
N ASN A 53 4.40 -3.35 9.72
CA ASN A 53 3.73 -2.62 8.64
C ASN A 53 4.54 -1.38 8.21
N TRP A 54 5.12 -0.64 9.16
CA TRP A 54 5.97 0.51 8.84
C TRP A 54 7.29 0.10 8.13
N CYS A 55 7.95 -0.98 8.60
CA CYS A 55 9.15 -1.51 7.95
C CYS A 55 8.86 -1.98 6.51
N ARG A 56 7.71 -2.62 6.24
CA ARG A 56 7.24 -2.93 4.88
C ARG A 56 7.17 -1.67 4.02
N GLU A 57 6.38 -0.68 4.43
CA GLU A 57 6.08 0.50 3.59
C GLU A 57 7.30 1.35 3.28
N MET A 58 8.23 1.48 4.24
CA MET A 58 9.50 2.15 4.00
C MET A 58 10.44 1.31 3.13
N ALA A 59 10.42 -0.02 3.22
CA ALA A 59 11.23 -0.89 2.35
C ALA A 59 10.74 -0.84 0.90
N GLU A 60 9.42 -0.86 0.67
CA GLU A 60 8.82 -0.70 -0.66
C GLU A 60 9.15 0.69 -1.25
N SER A 61 9.06 1.74 -0.43
CA SER A 61 9.47 3.10 -0.82
C SER A 61 10.96 3.19 -1.18
N ALA A 62 11.85 2.55 -0.40
CA ALA A 62 13.30 2.56 -0.65
C ALA A 62 13.71 1.70 -1.86
N GLN A 63 12.94 0.66 -2.20
CA GLN A 63 13.15 -0.21 -3.35
C GLN A 63 12.90 0.52 -4.68
N ILE A 64 11.98 1.50 -4.74
CA ILE A 64 11.77 2.36 -5.92
C ILE A 64 13.07 3.13 -6.25
N TRP A 65 13.76 3.63 -5.23
CA TRP A 65 15.02 4.36 -5.34
C TRP A 65 16.27 3.46 -5.34
N ARG A 66 16.10 2.14 -5.49
CA ARG A 66 17.16 1.11 -5.51
C ARG A 66 18.17 1.21 -4.36
N SER A 67 17.75 1.71 -3.20
CA SER A 67 18.61 1.90 -2.03
C SER A 67 18.71 0.61 -1.22
N TRP A 68 19.28 -0.44 -1.84
CA TRP A 68 19.16 -1.81 -1.39
C TRP A 68 19.62 -2.05 0.06
N ASP A 69 20.67 -1.39 0.55
CA ASP A 69 21.13 -1.50 1.94
C ASP A 69 20.00 -1.15 2.94
N VAL A 70 19.19 -0.13 2.62
CA VAL A 70 18.05 0.31 3.44
C VAL A 70 16.91 -0.71 3.38
N VAL A 71 16.63 -1.25 2.19
CA VAL A 71 15.62 -2.31 1.99
C VAL A 71 16.01 -3.58 2.77
N GLN A 72 17.29 -3.94 2.77
CA GLN A 72 17.81 -5.10 3.50
C GLN A 72 17.66 -4.93 5.02
N ILE A 73 18.03 -3.77 5.58
CA ILE A 73 17.90 -3.48 7.03
C ILE A 73 16.42 -3.50 7.45
N LEU A 74 15.54 -2.82 6.71
CA LEU A 74 14.11 -2.76 7.03
C LEU A 74 13.44 -4.13 6.92
N THR A 75 13.70 -4.90 5.85
CA THR A 75 13.09 -6.23 5.67
C THR A 75 13.61 -7.24 6.72
N LYS A 76 14.89 -7.14 7.10
CA LYS A 76 15.47 -7.96 8.19
C LYS A 76 14.75 -7.73 9.52
N ALA A 77 14.34 -6.51 9.79
CA ALA A 77 13.70 -6.10 11.05
C ALA A 77 12.20 -6.41 11.17
N ILE A 78 11.54 -6.89 10.11
CA ILE A 78 10.15 -7.37 10.17
C ILE A 78 10.10 -8.68 10.99
N SER A 79 9.30 -8.71 12.04
CA SER A 79 9.14 -9.86 12.95
C SER A 79 8.09 -10.86 12.45
N ASN A 80 6.98 -10.39 11.89
CA ASN A 80 5.94 -11.23 11.26
C ASN A 80 6.45 -11.87 9.96
N GLN A 81 6.69 -13.19 10.00
CA GLN A 81 7.25 -13.93 8.87
C GLN A 81 6.37 -13.91 7.60
N SER A 82 5.04 -13.81 7.72
CA SER A 82 4.15 -13.74 6.54
C SER A 82 4.28 -12.40 5.80
N LEU A 83 4.39 -11.29 6.53
CA LEU A 83 4.69 -9.97 5.96
C LEU A 83 6.10 -9.93 5.39
N LYS A 84 7.08 -10.49 6.12
CA LYS A 84 8.48 -10.61 5.70
C LYS A 84 8.61 -11.36 4.37
N ASP A 85 7.88 -12.47 4.22
CA ASP A 85 7.89 -13.29 3.02
C ASP A 85 7.26 -12.61 1.81
N GLN A 86 6.18 -11.85 2.01
CA GLN A 86 5.60 -11.01 0.95
C GLN A 86 6.57 -9.92 0.48
N CYS A 87 7.27 -9.26 1.41
CA CYS A 87 8.34 -8.31 1.10
C CYS A 87 9.49 -8.98 0.34
N CYS A 88 10.00 -10.12 0.84
CA CYS A 88 11.06 -10.87 0.18
C CYS A 88 10.66 -11.34 -1.24
N ARG A 89 9.43 -11.82 -1.44
CA ARG A 89 8.87 -12.20 -2.74
C ARG A 89 8.82 -11.01 -3.71
N ARG A 90 8.45 -9.82 -3.24
CA ARG A 90 8.50 -8.57 -4.04
C ARG A 90 9.94 -8.14 -4.37
N PHE A 91 10.81 -8.05 -3.37
CA PHE A 91 12.15 -7.48 -3.53
C PHE A 91 13.14 -8.40 -4.24
N ALA A 92 13.00 -9.73 -4.11
CA ALA A 92 13.78 -10.67 -4.90
C ALA A 92 13.49 -10.53 -6.41
N ASN A 93 12.22 -10.32 -6.78
CA ASN A 93 11.82 -10.09 -8.17
C ASN A 93 12.33 -8.74 -8.69
N ALA A 94 12.15 -7.64 -7.93
CA ALA A 94 12.67 -6.33 -8.30
C ALA A 94 14.21 -6.29 -8.42
N ALA A 95 14.92 -7.07 -7.60
CA ALA A 95 16.38 -7.22 -7.71
C ALA A 95 16.80 -8.02 -8.95
N ALA A 96 15.98 -8.98 -9.40
CA ALA A 96 16.21 -9.75 -10.63
C ALA A 96 16.25 -8.86 -11.88
N ASP A 97 15.30 -7.93 -12.02
CA ASP A 97 15.24 -6.99 -13.14
C ASP A 97 16.46 -6.06 -13.19
N SER A 98 17.03 -5.72 -12.02
CA SER A 98 18.28 -4.95 -11.92
C SER A 98 19.57 -5.78 -12.07
N GLN A 99 19.45 -7.10 -12.28
CA GLN A 99 20.54 -8.08 -12.37
C GLN A 99 21.42 -8.21 -11.12
N ASP A 100 21.02 -7.63 -9.97
CA ASP A 100 21.78 -7.73 -8.72
C ASP A 100 21.50 -9.06 -8.00
N LEU A 101 22.22 -10.08 -8.45
CA LEU A 101 22.18 -11.43 -7.89
C LEU A 101 22.59 -11.50 -6.41
N HIS A 102 23.36 -10.54 -5.89
CA HIS A 102 23.74 -10.57 -4.47
C HIS A 102 22.58 -10.12 -3.59
N VAL A 103 21.96 -9.00 -3.95
CA VAL A 103 20.75 -8.49 -3.27
C VAL A 103 19.58 -9.45 -3.43
N ARG A 104 19.39 -10.04 -4.62
CA ARG A 104 18.32 -11.03 -4.86
C ARG A 104 18.47 -12.26 -3.95
N ASN A 105 19.67 -12.83 -3.85
CA ASN A 105 19.90 -14.00 -3.01
C ASN A 105 19.64 -13.71 -1.53
N PHE A 106 20.03 -12.53 -1.04
CA PHE A 106 19.74 -12.12 0.35
C PHE A 106 18.25 -12.22 0.67
N PHE A 107 17.36 -11.68 -0.17
CA PHE A 107 15.91 -11.74 0.11
C PHE A 107 15.33 -13.15 -0.01
N VAL A 108 15.87 -14.02 -0.88
CA VAL A 108 15.46 -15.43 -0.97
C VAL A 108 15.91 -16.25 0.24
N GLU A 109 17.09 -15.95 0.81
CA GLU A 109 17.58 -16.58 2.04
C GLU A 109 16.85 -16.08 3.30
N LEU A 110 16.40 -14.82 3.31
CA LEU A 110 15.68 -14.19 4.42
C LEU A 110 14.21 -14.65 4.57
N SER A 111 13.66 -15.29 3.54
CA SER A 111 12.27 -15.72 3.49
C SER A 111 12.07 -17.14 4.04
N SER A 112 10.89 -17.43 4.61
CA SER A 112 10.48 -18.78 4.97
C SER A 112 9.79 -19.49 3.79
N ASP A 113 9.02 -18.75 3.01
CA ASP A 113 8.28 -19.12 1.79
C ASP A 113 9.01 -20.13 0.89
N GLU A 114 8.66 -21.41 1.07
CA GLU A 114 9.17 -22.48 0.22
C GLU A 114 8.60 -22.41 -1.20
N GLU A 115 7.51 -21.69 -1.48
CA GLU A 115 7.04 -21.48 -2.85
C GLU A 115 7.86 -20.41 -3.57
N LEU A 116 8.26 -19.30 -2.91
CA LEU A 116 9.28 -18.37 -3.43
C LEU A 116 10.62 -19.08 -3.61
N LYS A 117 11.03 -19.92 -2.66
CA LYS A 117 12.26 -20.72 -2.85
C LYS A 117 12.11 -21.77 -3.92
N GLN A 118 10.92 -22.32 -4.18
CA GLN A 118 10.69 -23.20 -5.34
C GLN A 118 10.64 -22.42 -6.65
N GLN A 119 10.04 -21.22 -6.70
CA GLN A 119 10.14 -20.34 -7.86
C GLN A 119 11.59 -19.97 -8.11
N PHE A 120 12.37 -19.59 -7.08
CA PHE A 120 13.81 -19.39 -7.21
C PHE A 120 14.53 -20.71 -7.57
N ARG A 121 14.10 -21.90 -7.13
CA ARG A 121 14.63 -23.21 -7.58
C ARG A 121 14.19 -23.58 -9.01
N ILE A 122 13.21 -22.91 -9.61
CA ILE A 122 12.66 -23.16 -10.97
C ILE A 122 13.18 -22.13 -11.98
N GLU A 123 13.25 -20.85 -11.61
CA GLU A 123 14.11 -19.85 -12.25
C GLU A 123 15.58 -20.26 -12.13
N ALA A 124 15.96 -20.88 -11.00
CA ALA A 124 17.14 -21.72 -10.97
C ALA A 124 16.97 -22.84 -11.98
N ALA A 125 16.06 -23.81 -11.99
CA ALA A 125 16.06 -24.88 -13.02
C ALA A 125 16.32 -24.39 -14.48
N GLY A 126 15.71 -23.28 -14.91
CA GLY A 126 16.01 -22.59 -16.19
C GLY A 126 17.42 -21.98 -16.33
N THR A 127 18.07 -21.61 -15.22
CA THR A 127 19.47 -21.14 -15.07
C THR A 127 20.39 -22.09 -14.26
N ALA A 128 19.98 -23.33 -13.93
CA ALA A 128 20.53 -24.18 -12.87
C ALA A 128 20.48 -25.70 -13.15
N THR A 129 20.17 -26.06 -14.40
CA THR A 129 21.10 -26.89 -15.20
C THR A 129 22.54 -26.34 -15.24
N ASN A 130 22.77 -25.18 -14.62
CA ASN A 130 23.96 -24.38 -14.65
C ASN A 130 24.30 -23.74 -13.28
N ASN A 131 23.91 -24.32 -12.12
CA ASN A 131 24.33 -23.77 -10.80
C ASN A 131 24.61 -24.84 -9.72
N GLN A 132 23.70 -25.78 -9.41
CA GLN A 132 24.11 -26.99 -8.68
C GLN A 132 25.00 -27.87 -9.56
N GLU A 133 24.70 -27.96 -10.87
CA GLU A 133 25.67 -28.45 -11.86
C GLU A 133 26.97 -27.64 -11.81
N LYS A 134 26.97 -26.28 -11.78
CA LYS A 134 28.25 -25.51 -11.69
C LYS A 134 29.04 -25.74 -10.40
N GLN A 135 28.42 -26.06 -9.28
CA GLN A 135 29.16 -26.39 -8.04
C GLN A 135 29.78 -27.80 -8.12
N ALA A 136 29.09 -28.78 -8.71
CA ALA A 136 29.67 -30.09 -8.99
C ALA A 136 30.77 -30.02 -10.07
N ALA A 137 30.50 -29.30 -11.17
CA ALA A 137 31.38 -29.09 -12.31
C ALA A 137 32.59 -28.20 -12.03
N GLY A 138 32.44 -27.20 -11.15
CA GLY A 138 33.54 -26.36 -10.68
C GLY A 138 34.64 -27.20 -10.02
N LYS A 139 34.24 -28.29 -9.35
CA LYS A 139 35.17 -29.27 -8.78
C LYS A 139 35.92 -30.05 -9.86
N GLY A 140 35.23 -30.54 -10.89
CA GLY A 140 35.84 -31.26 -12.02
C GLY A 140 36.88 -30.42 -12.79
N LEU A 141 36.56 -29.16 -13.08
CA LEU A 141 37.50 -28.23 -13.71
C LEU A 141 38.70 -27.92 -12.80
N LEU A 142 38.50 -27.67 -11.50
CA LEU A 142 39.57 -27.34 -10.58
C LEU A 142 40.49 -28.54 -10.31
N GLU A 143 39.93 -29.74 -10.12
CA GLU A 143 40.69 -30.99 -10.02
C GLU A 143 41.51 -31.27 -11.30
N THR A 144 40.98 -30.92 -12.47
CA THR A 144 41.71 -31.02 -13.76
C THR A 144 42.83 -29.97 -13.86
N LEU A 145 42.62 -28.74 -13.39
CA LEU A 145 43.65 -27.68 -13.33
C LEU A 145 44.78 -28.04 -12.35
N GLU A 146 44.45 -28.53 -11.16
CA GLU A 146 45.43 -29.05 -10.19
C GLU A 146 46.20 -30.25 -10.77
N LEU A 147 45.51 -31.16 -11.46
CA LEU A 147 46.12 -32.33 -12.09
C LEU A 147 47.04 -31.93 -13.26
N LEU A 148 46.67 -30.93 -14.07
CA LEU A 148 47.53 -30.39 -15.12
C LEU A 148 48.75 -29.65 -14.55
N SER A 149 48.56 -28.79 -13.54
CA SER A 149 49.64 -28.12 -12.81
C SER A 149 50.67 -29.12 -12.26
N ARG A 150 50.20 -30.23 -11.67
CA ARG A 150 51.08 -31.27 -11.08
C ARG A 150 51.61 -32.32 -12.07
N LYS A 151 50.93 -32.61 -13.18
CA LYS A 151 51.24 -33.75 -14.07
C LYS A 151 51.42 -33.44 -15.56
N SER A 152 51.14 -32.23 -16.05
CA SER A 152 51.41 -31.90 -17.46
C SER A 152 52.90 -32.06 -17.77
N THR A 153 53.26 -32.56 -18.96
CA THR A 153 54.66 -32.59 -19.43
C THR A 153 55.13 -31.24 -19.98
N GLU A 154 54.20 -30.34 -20.28
CA GLU A 154 54.47 -29.02 -20.87
C GLU A 154 54.58 -27.96 -19.76
N PRO A 155 55.71 -27.23 -19.65
CA PRO A 155 55.92 -26.27 -18.56
C PRO A 155 54.98 -25.06 -18.67
N GLU A 156 54.72 -24.60 -19.90
CA GLU A 156 53.86 -23.44 -20.20
C GLU A 156 52.42 -23.67 -19.70
N VAL A 157 51.87 -24.86 -19.93
CA VAL A 157 50.54 -25.26 -19.41
C VAL A 157 50.52 -25.32 -17.87
N ARG A 158 51.61 -25.71 -17.19
CA ARG A 158 51.67 -25.71 -15.72
C ARG A 158 51.64 -24.28 -15.15
N GLU A 159 52.41 -23.37 -15.77
CA GLU A 159 52.46 -21.96 -15.37
C GLU A 159 51.10 -21.28 -15.56
N GLN A 160 50.45 -21.51 -16.71
CA GLN A 160 49.09 -21.04 -16.98
C GLN A 160 48.06 -21.61 -15.98
N CYS A 161 48.17 -22.88 -15.58
CA CYS A 161 47.34 -23.44 -14.51
C CYS A 161 47.58 -22.73 -13.16
N SER A 162 48.83 -22.39 -12.85
CA SER A 162 49.19 -21.77 -11.56
C SER A 162 48.67 -20.34 -11.44
N ASP A 163 48.70 -19.54 -12.51
CA ASP A 163 48.14 -18.18 -12.52
C ASP A 163 46.59 -18.20 -12.38
N VAL A 164 45.91 -19.15 -13.04
CA VAL A 164 44.46 -19.35 -12.90
C VAL A 164 44.08 -19.76 -11.48
N LEU A 165 44.87 -20.64 -10.84
CA LEU A 165 44.63 -21.07 -9.46
C LEU A 165 44.93 -19.97 -8.44
N ALA A 166 45.96 -19.13 -8.66
CA ALA A 166 46.26 -17.99 -7.80
C ALA A 166 45.16 -16.90 -7.84
N GLN A 167 44.61 -16.59 -9.03
CA GLN A 167 43.45 -15.69 -9.13
C GLN A 167 42.22 -16.28 -8.42
N HIS A 168 42.01 -17.59 -8.53
CA HIS A 168 40.92 -18.30 -7.89
C HIS A 168 40.98 -18.24 -6.34
N GLU A 169 42.17 -18.29 -5.74
CA GLU A 169 42.34 -18.09 -4.29
C GLU A 169 42.00 -16.65 -3.84
N ALA A 170 42.26 -15.64 -4.69
CA ALA A 170 42.01 -14.24 -4.37
C ALA A 170 40.52 -13.83 -4.42
N ASP A 171 39.75 -14.35 -5.39
CA ASP A 171 38.35 -13.93 -5.64
C ASP A 171 37.30 -14.57 -4.70
N GLN A 172 37.65 -15.62 -3.95
CA GLN A 172 36.81 -16.41 -3.02
C GLN A 172 35.49 -17.02 -3.57
N ARG A 173 35.05 -16.66 -4.78
CA ARG A 173 33.78 -17.12 -5.39
C ARG A 173 34.02 -18.28 -6.38
N LEU A 174 34.03 -19.52 -5.86
CA LEU A 174 34.21 -20.74 -6.67
C LEU A 174 33.15 -20.86 -7.78
N SER A 175 33.60 -20.81 -9.05
CA SER A 175 32.79 -21.13 -10.22
C SER A 175 33.64 -21.34 -11.47
N VAL A 176 33.23 -22.29 -12.33
CA VAL A 176 33.72 -22.46 -13.71
C VAL A 176 33.78 -21.13 -14.46
N THR A 177 32.83 -20.23 -14.21
CA THR A 177 32.72 -18.94 -14.88
C THR A 177 33.85 -17.96 -14.55
N VAL A 178 34.52 -18.11 -13.41
CA VAL A 178 35.63 -17.23 -13.01
C VAL A 178 36.92 -17.71 -13.69
N ALA A 179 37.24 -19.00 -13.54
CA ALA A 179 38.41 -19.60 -14.20
C ALA A 179 38.35 -19.45 -15.72
N ALA A 180 37.21 -19.79 -16.37
CA ALA A 180 37.04 -19.63 -17.82
C ALA A 180 37.18 -18.17 -18.28
N ARG A 181 36.69 -17.20 -17.49
CA ARG A 181 36.80 -15.76 -17.81
C ARG A 181 38.24 -15.28 -17.71
N HIS A 182 38.99 -15.71 -16.69
CA HIS A 182 40.41 -15.36 -16.50
C HIS A 182 41.29 -15.97 -17.60
N ILE A 183 41.11 -17.27 -17.89
CA ILE A 183 41.73 -17.97 -19.02
C ILE A 183 41.49 -17.22 -20.34
N GLY A 184 40.24 -16.78 -20.58
CA GLY A 184 39.88 -15.96 -21.73
C GLY A 184 40.50 -14.56 -21.74
N ALA A 185 40.58 -13.89 -20.58
CA ALA A 185 41.16 -12.55 -20.46
C ALA A 185 42.70 -12.55 -20.60
N LYS A 186 43.36 -13.65 -20.25
CA LYS A 186 44.81 -13.87 -20.41
C LYS A 186 45.20 -14.44 -21.78
N GLY A 187 44.27 -15.05 -22.53
CA GLY A 187 44.53 -15.58 -23.87
C GLY A 187 45.13 -16.98 -23.91
N TYR A 188 44.97 -17.79 -22.86
CA TYR A 188 45.63 -19.10 -22.69
C TYR A 188 45.06 -20.22 -23.60
N ALA A 189 45.39 -20.15 -24.90
CA ALA A 189 44.95 -21.10 -25.93
C ALA A 189 45.35 -22.57 -25.63
N GLN A 190 46.64 -22.82 -25.36
CA GLN A 190 47.16 -24.15 -25.05
C GLN A 190 46.45 -24.79 -23.84
N LEU A 191 46.25 -24.02 -22.77
CA LEU A 191 45.53 -24.49 -21.59
C LEU A 191 44.08 -24.88 -21.92
N VAL A 192 43.38 -24.12 -22.75
CA VAL A 192 42.01 -24.50 -23.15
C VAL A 192 42.00 -25.78 -23.97
N GLU A 193 42.93 -25.99 -24.90
CA GLU A 193 43.04 -27.27 -25.62
C GLU A 193 43.38 -28.44 -24.67
N ALA A 194 44.29 -28.24 -23.72
CA ALA A 194 44.66 -29.24 -22.71
C ALA A 194 43.48 -29.60 -21.78
N LEU A 195 42.63 -28.63 -21.45
CA LEU A 195 41.41 -28.81 -20.66
C LEU A 195 40.30 -29.51 -21.47
N LEU A 196 40.00 -29.06 -22.69
CA LEU A 196 38.96 -29.65 -23.53
C LEU A 196 39.23 -31.13 -23.89
N ASN A 197 40.50 -31.53 -23.97
CA ASN A 197 40.93 -32.91 -24.15
C ASN A 197 40.91 -33.77 -22.87
N LYS A 198 40.67 -33.18 -21.68
CA LYS A 198 40.67 -33.88 -20.38
C LYS A 198 39.36 -33.84 -19.60
N LEU A 199 38.55 -32.81 -19.79
CA LEU A 199 37.22 -32.74 -19.20
C LEU A 199 36.33 -33.84 -19.79
N GLU A 200 35.62 -34.58 -18.96
CA GLU A 200 34.70 -35.62 -19.43
C GLU A 200 33.28 -35.06 -19.65
N ASN A 201 32.87 -34.08 -18.84
CA ASN A 201 31.54 -33.47 -18.91
C ASN A 201 31.39 -32.46 -20.06
N GLU A 202 30.33 -32.60 -20.86
CA GLU A 202 29.99 -31.68 -21.95
C GLU A 202 29.38 -30.34 -21.47
N SER A 203 28.71 -30.27 -20.32
CA SER A 203 28.21 -28.98 -19.80
C SER A 203 29.36 -28.08 -19.32
N GLU A 204 30.40 -28.68 -18.75
CA GLU A 204 31.68 -28.01 -18.44
C GLU A 204 32.40 -27.48 -19.68
N LYS A 205 32.57 -28.30 -20.73
CA LYS A 205 33.19 -27.84 -21.99
C LYS A 205 32.39 -26.70 -22.62
N ARG A 206 31.05 -26.79 -22.62
CA ARG A 206 30.18 -25.72 -23.13
C ARG A 206 30.37 -24.41 -22.36
N ALA A 207 30.41 -24.49 -21.03
CA ALA A 207 30.62 -23.32 -20.17
C ALA A 207 32.04 -22.73 -20.33
N LEU A 208 33.07 -23.58 -20.39
CA LEU A 208 34.46 -23.17 -20.64
C LEU A 208 34.59 -22.46 -21.99
N CYS A 209 34.22 -23.13 -23.09
CA CYS A 209 34.31 -22.57 -24.45
C CYS A 209 33.59 -21.23 -24.59
N MET A 210 32.32 -21.13 -24.18
CA MET A 210 31.55 -19.89 -24.34
C MET A 210 32.18 -18.73 -23.56
N ILE A 211 32.53 -18.96 -22.29
CA ILE A 211 32.99 -17.88 -21.40
C ILE A 211 34.44 -17.50 -21.67
N SER A 212 35.31 -18.47 -22.02
CA SER A 212 36.67 -18.16 -22.44
C SER A 212 36.70 -17.44 -23.79
N ALA A 213 35.86 -17.84 -24.76
CA ALA A 213 35.78 -17.16 -26.05
C ALA A 213 35.16 -15.76 -25.94
N GLU A 214 34.11 -15.58 -25.14
CA GLU A 214 33.56 -14.24 -24.84
C GLU A 214 34.58 -13.32 -24.16
N SER A 215 35.35 -13.83 -23.20
CA SER A 215 36.35 -13.04 -22.49
C SER A 215 37.56 -12.74 -23.39
N ALA A 216 37.99 -13.70 -24.20
CA ALA A 216 38.99 -13.52 -25.25
C ALA A 216 38.54 -12.49 -26.31
N ALA A 217 37.25 -12.50 -26.69
CA ALA A 217 36.66 -11.56 -27.63
C ALA A 217 36.66 -10.11 -27.11
N ARG A 218 36.46 -9.87 -25.80
CA ARG A 218 36.60 -8.54 -25.19
C ARG A 218 38.05 -8.03 -25.19
N ASN A 219 39.02 -8.94 -25.10
CA ASN A 219 40.44 -8.63 -24.94
C ASN A 219 41.28 -8.76 -26.24
N GLY A 220 40.68 -9.19 -27.35
CA GLY A 220 41.35 -9.30 -28.66
C GLY A 220 42.20 -10.56 -28.87
N HIS A 221 42.07 -11.59 -28.01
CA HIS A 221 42.91 -12.79 -28.03
C HIS A 221 42.57 -13.77 -29.17
N PHE A 222 42.97 -13.40 -30.38
CA PHE A 222 42.65 -14.09 -31.65
C PHE A 222 42.95 -15.60 -31.64
N GLU A 223 44.16 -16.01 -31.25
CA GLU A 223 44.56 -17.42 -31.31
C GLU A 223 43.77 -18.30 -30.32
N LEU A 224 43.37 -17.78 -29.15
CA LEU A 224 42.48 -18.51 -28.23
C LEU A 224 41.06 -18.63 -28.82
N VAL A 225 40.51 -17.58 -29.42
CA VAL A 225 39.19 -17.66 -30.08
C VAL A 225 39.22 -18.68 -31.22
N LYS A 226 40.24 -18.64 -32.08
CA LYS A 226 40.48 -19.59 -33.16
C LYS A 226 40.58 -21.03 -32.65
N SER A 227 41.36 -21.28 -31.59
CA SER A 227 41.48 -22.60 -30.96
C SER A 227 40.13 -23.11 -30.40
N VAL A 228 39.35 -22.24 -29.74
CA VAL A 228 38.01 -22.63 -29.25
C VAL A 228 37.04 -22.92 -30.39
N LEU A 229 36.99 -22.07 -31.42
CA LEU A 229 36.09 -22.26 -32.56
C LEU A 229 36.44 -23.54 -33.36
N GLN A 230 37.71 -23.87 -33.51
CA GLN A 230 38.16 -25.12 -34.15
C GLN A 230 37.97 -26.36 -33.26
N GLY A 231 38.11 -26.23 -31.93
CA GLY A 231 37.91 -27.32 -30.97
C GLY A 231 36.46 -27.72 -30.72
N CYS A 232 35.48 -26.87 -31.07
CA CYS A 232 34.05 -27.08 -30.81
C CYS A 232 33.40 -28.19 -31.68
N LYS A 233 33.58 -29.45 -31.28
CA LYS A 233 32.92 -30.63 -31.90
C LYS A 233 31.40 -30.71 -31.64
N ASN A 234 30.85 -29.93 -30.71
CA ASN A 234 29.45 -30.01 -30.29
C ASN A 234 28.54 -29.14 -31.18
N ILE A 235 27.55 -29.77 -31.83
CA ILE A 235 26.75 -29.18 -32.92
C ILE A 235 26.01 -27.88 -32.50
N ARG A 236 25.58 -27.76 -31.23
CA ARG A 236 24.89 -26.52 -30.78
C ARG A 236 25.85 -25.33 -30.66
N LEU A 237 27.11 -25.57 -30.27
CA LEU A 237 28.11 -24.52 -30.11
C LEU A 237 28.59 -23.91 -31.44
N LYS A 238 28.57 -24.69 -32.53
CA LYS A 238 28.97 -24.25 -33.88
C LYS A 238 28.30 -22.97 -34.38
N HIS A 239 27.11 -22.65 -33.88
CA HIS A 239 26.39 -21.43 -34.28
C HIS A 239 26.23 -20.43 -33.12
N GLU A 240 26.05 -20.90 -31.89
CA GLU A 240 25.88 -20.04 -30.71
C GLU A 240 27.17 -19.30 -30.32
N CYS A 241 28.33 -19.99 -30.37
CA CYS A 241 29.61 -19.42 -29.98
C CYS A 241 30.12 -18.35 -30.95
N PRO A 242 30.19 -18.56 -32.28
CA PRO A 242 30.71 -17.55 -33.18
C PRO A 242 29.82 -16.31 -33.26
N ILE A 243 28.48 -16.45 -33.17
CA ILE A 243 27.57 -15.30 -33.10
C ILE A 243 27.89 -14.44 -31.87
N LYS A 244 28.07 -15.05 -30.70
CA LYS A 244 28.31 -14.29 -29.47
C LYS A 244 29.72 -13.69 -29.39
N VAL A 245 30.71 -14.41 -29.88
CA VAL A 245 32.07 -13.90 -30.09
C VAL A 245 32.07 -12.70 -31.04
N ALA A 246 31.33 -12.78 -32.15
CA ALA A 246 31.20 -11.68 -33.10
C ALA A 246 30.55 -10.45 -32.44
N GLU A 247 29.36 -10.57 -31.84
CA GLU A 247 28.70 -9.47 -31.11
C GLU A 247 29.66 -8.76 -30.13
N VAL A 248 30.40 -9.53 -29.33
CA VAL A 248 31.28 -9.00 -28.29
C VAL A 248 32.55 -8.38 -28.88
N ALA A 249 33.26 -9.07 -29.77
CA ALA A 249 34.47 -8.55 -30.42
C ALA A 249 34.17 -7.25 -31.19
N SER A 250 32.99 -7.15 -31.79
CA SER A 250 32.51 -5.94 -32.48
C SER A 250 32.35 -4.74 -31.56
N SER A 251 31.68 -4.92 -30.42
CA SER A 251 31.54 -3.85 -29.42
C SER A 251 32.87 -3.37 -28.85
N CYS A 252 33.90 -4.23 -28.87
CA CYS A 252 35.25 -3.93 -28.38
C CYS A 252 36.24 -3.53 -29.50
N GLY A 253 35.81 -3.47 -30.77
CA GLY A 253 36.66 -3.04 -31.90
C GLY A 253 37.64 -4.08 -32.45
N HIS A 254 37.59 -5.34 -31.98
CA HIS A 254 38.56 -6.39 -32.32
C HIS A 254 38.24 -7.09 -33.64
N PHE A 255 38.60 -6.47 -34.77
CA PHE A 255 38.20 -6.95 -36.10
C PHE A 255 38.52 -8.41 -36.42
N GLU A 256 39.79 -8.84 -36.37
CA GLU A 256 40.16 -10.18 -36.86
C GLU A 256 39.43 -11.30 -36.07
N VAL A 257 39.12 -11.03 -34.80
CA VAL A 257 38.29 -11.89 -33.95
C VAL A 257 36.83 -11.92 -34.45
N ALA A 258 36.22 -10.75 -34.69
CA ALA A 258 34.85 -10.64 -35.19
C ALA A 258 34.71 -11.25 -36.61
N LYS A 259 35.66 -10.97 -37.50
CA LYS A 259 35.77 -11.51 -38.86
C LYS A 259 35.82 -13.03 -38.82
N HIS A 260 36.78 -13.61 -38.10
CA HIS A 260 36.97 -15.05 -38.04
C HIS A 260 35.76 -15.77 -37.43
N ALA A 261 35.10 -15.15 -36.44
CA ALA A 261 33.86 -15.65 -35.88
C ALA A 261 32.70 -15.62 -36.90
N ILE A 262 32.58 -14.58 -37.73
CA ILE A 262 31.56 -14.48 -38.80
C ILE A 262 31.87 -15.44 -39.96
N GLU A 263 33.14 -15.67 -40.28
CA GLU A 263 33.57 -16.69 -41.25
C GLU A 263 33.25 -18.12 -40.77
N ALA A 264 33.29 -18.38 -39.46
CA ALA A 264 32.97 -19.68 -38.85
C ALA A 264 31.47 -20.04 -38.81
N ILE A 265 30.55 -19.13 -39.16
CA ILE A 265 29.10 -19.42 -39.16
C ILE A 265 28.71 -20.16 -40.47
N GLU A 266 28.57 -21.48 -40.38
CA GLU A 266 28.20 -22.35 -41.52
C GLU A 266 26.76 -22.11 -42.06
N ASP A 267 25.82 -21.64 -41.23
CA ASP A 267 24.44 -21.34 -41.65
C ASP A 267 24.29 -19.89 -42.12
N GLN A 268 23.99 -19.69 -43.41
CA GLN A 268 23.89 -18.35 -44.00
C GLN A 268 22.74 -17.49 -43.44
N LYS A 269 21.64 -18.07 -42.93
CA LYS A 269 20.54 -17.30 -42.32
C LYS A 269 20.97 -16.77 -40.95
N LEU A 270 21.64 -17.60 -40.16
CA LEU A 270 22.22 -17.21 -38.88
C LEU A 270 23.37 -16.22 -39.08
N LYS A 271 24.20 -16.40 -40.11
CA LYS A 271 25.25 -15.46 -40.52
C LYS A 271 24.67 -14.10 -40.89
N ASN A 272 23.68 -14.04 -41.78
CA ASN A 272 22.97 -12.79 -42.12
C ASN A 272 22.40 -12.09 -40.88
N LYS A 273 21.74 -12.84 -39.97
CA LYS A 273 21.19 -12.30 -38.72
C LYS A 273 22.27 -11.79 -37.76
N CYS A 274 23.43 -12.44 -37.73
CA CYS A 274 24.60 -12.00 -36.98
C CYS A 274 25.17 -10.70 -37.56
N CYS A 275 25.43 -10.66 -38.87
CA CYS A 275 25.96 -9.48 -39.55
C CYS A 275 25.08 -8.24 -39.36
N LEU A 276 23.75 -8.36 -39.46
CA LEU A 276 22.83 -7.23 -39.23
C LEU A 276 22.98 -6.63 -37.81
N LYS A 277 22.95 -7.47 -36.76
CA LYS A 277 23.18 -7.03 -35.38
C LYS A 277 24.57 -6.43 -35.16
N VAL A 278 25.58 -7.09 -35.72
CA VAL A 278 26.99 -6.70 -35.59
C VAL A 278 27.24 -5.35 -36.27
N ALA A 279 26.60 -5.11 -37.41
CA ALA A 279 26.75 -3.87 -38.16
C ALA A 279 26.06 -2.68 -37.46
N GLU A 280 24.97 -2.88 -36.71
CA GLU A 280 24.38 -1.85 -35.83
C GLU A 280 25.40 -1.38 -34.78
N ALA A 281 26.03 -2.33 -34.06
CA ALA A 281 27.07 -2.02 -33.07
C ALA A 281 28.36 -1.43 -33.68
N PHE A 282 28.75 -1.86 -34.88
CA PHE A 282 29.93 -1.31 -35.56
C PHE A 282 29.72 0.10 -36.13
N GLY A 283 28.49 0.55 -36.33
CA GLY A 283 28.23 1.93 -36.75
C GLY A 283 28.77 2.95 -35.74
N GLU A 284 28.96 2.59 -34.48
CA GLU A 284 29.58 3.47 -33.48
C GLU A 284 31.10 3.65 -33.69
N ASN A 285 31.75 2.76 -34.44
CA ASN A 285 33.21 2.71 -34.62
C ASN A 285 33.66 3.25 -36.00
N ARG A 286 34.80 3.96 -36.04
CA ARG A 286 35.34 4.61 -37.26
C ARG A 286 35.93 3.64 -38.32
N GLN A 287 35.71 2.34 -38.20
CA GLN A 287 36.52 1.32 -38.86
C GLN A 287 35.95 0.86 -40.21
N LEU A 288 36.05 1.72 -41.24
CA LEU A 288 35.52 1.54 -42.61
C LEU A 288 35.74 0.14 -43.23
N TRP A 289 36.92 -0.43 -43.04
CA TRP A 289 37.35 -1.73 -43.57
C TRP A 289 36.53 -2.90 -42.98
N ILE A 290 36.07 -2.75 -41.73
CA ILE A 290 35.16 -3.71 -41.09
C ILE A 290 33.76 -3.59 -41.67
N THR A 291 33.27 -2.35 -41.84
CA THR A 291 31.96 -2.08 -42.45
C THR A 291 31.87 -2.69 -43.85
N LYS A 292 32.93 -2.59 -44.65
CA LYS A 292 33.06 -3.26 -45.96
C LYS A 292 32.90 -4.77 -45.84
N PHE A 293 33.75 -5.42 -45.04
CA PHE A 293 33.68 -6.87 -44.81
C PHE A 293 32.28 -7.35 -44.36
N LEU A 294 31.57 -6.55 -43.55
CA LEU A 294 30.23 -6.90 -43.08
C LEU A 294 29.17 -6.80 -44.19
N VAL A 295 29.16 -5.70 -44.95
CA VAL A 295 28.25 -5.54 -46.10
C VAL A 295 28.52 -6.62 -47.15
N ASP A 296 29.78 -6.92 -47.43
CA ASP A 296 30.20 -8.01 -48.32
C ASP A 296 29.82 -9.42 -47.80
N SER A 297 29.65 -9.58 -46.47
CA SER A 297 29.30 -10.86 -45.83
C SER A 297 27.81 -11.16 -45.75
N VAL A 298 26.93 -10.18 -45.98
CA VAL A 298 25.47 -10.39 -46.03
C VAL A 298 25.05 -10.77 -47.45
N ALA A 299 24.05 -11.65 -47.57
CA ALA A 299 23.41 -11.93 -48.86
C ALA A 299 22.88 -10.63 -49.51
N ASP A 300 23.05 -10.48 -50.83
CA ASP A 300 22.82 -9.22 -51.54
C ASP A 300 21.44 -8.61 -51.30
N ASN A 301 20.40 -9.45 -51.19
CA ASN A 301 19.02 -9.05 -50.94
C ASN A 301 18.78 -8.45 -49.52
N LEU A 302 19.81 -8.35 -48.69
CA LEU A 302 19.79 -7.76 -47.35
C LEU A 302 20.82 -6.63 -47.18
N LYS A 303 21.61 -6.28 -48.22
CA LYS A 303 22.62 -5.21 -48.13
C LYS A 303 21.99 -3.86 -47.82
N ASP A 304 20.91 -3.49 -48.52
CA ASP A 304 20.16 -2.26 -48.24
C ASP A 304 19.64 -2.20 -46.80
N GLN A 305 19.18 -3.33 -46.24
CA GLN A 305 18.76 -3.42 -44.84
C GLN A 305 19.95 -3.21 -43.89
N CYS A 306 21.09 -3.84 -44.15
CA CYS A 306 22.30 -3.71 -43.37
C CYS A 306 22.83 -2.26 -43.36
N CYS A 307 22.85 -1.62 -44.52
CA CYS A 307 23.27 -0.22 -44.64
C CYS A 307 22.28 0.73 -43.94
N ASN A 308 20.97 0.47 -44.02
CA ASN A 308 19.93 1.24 -43.34
C ASN A 308 20.03 1.17 -41.80
N THR A 309 20.41 0.02 -41.23
CA THR A 309 20.68 -0.10 -39.79
C THR A 309 21.99 0.53 -39.34
N THR A 310 23.04 0.51 -40.17
CA THR A 310 24.39 0.96 -39.78
C THR A 310 24.66 2.44 -40.02
N THR A 311 23.99 3.07 -40.99
CA THR A 311 24.26 4.47 -41.36
C THR A 311 23.90 5.46 -40.25
N PRO A 312 22.76 5.36 -39.52
CA PRO A 312 22.42 6.34 -38.48
C PRO A 312 23.40 6.36 -37.28
N PRO A 313 23.85 5.21 -36.70
CA PRO A 313 24.91 5.23 -35.69
C PRO A 313 26.26 5.79 -36.20
N ALA A 314 26.63 5.51 -37.45
CA ALA A 314 27.83 6.07 -38.07
C ALA A 314 27.73 7.58 -38.29
N ALA A 315 26.55 8.06 -38.66
CA ALA A 315 26.28 9.48 -38.85
C ALA A 315 26.28 10.27 -37.53
N LYS A 316 25.66 9.71 -36.48
CA LYS A 316 25.70 10.25 -35.10
C LYS A 316 27.13 10.49 -34.61
N ASN A 317 28.02 9.53 -34.83
CA ASN A 317 29.42 9.63 -34.39
C ASN A 317 30.31 10.47 -35.33
N GLY A 318 29.83 10.84 -36.52
CA GLY A 318 30.55 11.70 -37.47
C GLY A 318 31.47 10.94 -38.43
N HIS A 319 31.30 9.63 -38.61
CA HIS A 319 32.20 8.78 -39.40
C HIS A 319 31.93 8.92 -40.91
N LEU A 320 32.19 10.12 -41.47
CA LEU A 320 31.84 10.49 -42.85
C LEU A 320 32.27 9.48 -43.91
N GLU A 321 33.48 8.92 -43.80
CA GLU A 321 34.00 7.91 -44.73
C GLU A 321 33.14 6.62 -44.73
N VAL A 322 32.68 6.20 -43.55
CA VAL A 322 31.83 5.02 -43.34
C VAL A 322 30.42 5.28 -43.88
N VAL A 323 29.86 6.44 -43.56
CA VAL A 323 28.56 6.91 -44.08
C VAL A 323 28.57 7.01 -45.60
N THR A 324 29.65 7.53 -46.18
CA THR A 324 29.82 7.67 -47.65
C THR A 324 29.76 6.31 -48.34
N TYR A 325 30.51 5.33 -47.82
CA TYR A 325 30.48 3.96 -48.35
C TYR A 325 29.09 3.32 -48.22
N LEU A 326 28.48 3.35 -47.03
CA LEU A 326 27.17 2.73 -46.78
C LEU A 326 26.06 3.27 -47.70
N VAL A 327 26.05 4.58 -47.96
CA VAL A 327 25.07 5.24 -48.84
C VAL A 327 25.36 4.97 -50.34
N GLN A 328 26.62 4.67 -50.71
CA GLN A 328 26.98 4.27 -52.07
C GLN A 328 26.60 2.83 -52.39
N GLU A 329 26.64 1.92 -51.41
CA GLU A 329 26.22 0.51 -51.57
C GLU A 329 24.70 0.31 -51.59
N MET A 330 23.89 1.32 -51.21
CA MET A 330 22.43 1.21 -51.24
C MET A 330 21.88 1.25 -52.67
N VAL A 331 21.17 0.19 -53.06
CA VAL A 331 20.57 -0.01 -54.39
C VAL A 331 19.12 0.47 -54.44
N ASP A 332 18.30 0.17 -53.43
CA ASP A 332 16.95 0.72 -53.32
C ASP A 332 16.99 2.20 -52.92
N GLU A 333 16.80 3.07 -53.92
CA GLU A 333 16.79 4.53 -53.77
C GLU A 333 15.71 5.04 -52.79
N THR A 334 14.63 4.28 -52.53
CA THR A 334 13.59 4.67 -51.56
C THR A 334 13.99 4.34 -50.12
N VAL A 335 14.67 3.20 -49.91
CA VAL A 335 15.31 2.86 -48.63
C VAL A 335 16.43 3.84 -48.31
N LYS A 336 17.20 4.22 -49.34
CA LYS A 336 18.29 5.19 -49.30
C LYS A 336 17.84 6.59 -48.90
N ASP A 337 16.83 7.16 -49.57
CA ASP A 337 16.27 8.48 -49.21
C ASP A 337 15.78 8.49 -47.75
N GLN A 338 15.06 7.44 -47.31
CA GLN A 338 14.61 7.31 -45.93
C GLN A 338 15.76 7.16 -44.93
N CYS A 339 16.78 6.37 -45.27
CA CYS A 339 17.96 6.18 -44.43
C CYS A 339 18.76 7.47 -44.29
N CYS A 340 19.01 8.18 -45.41
CA CYS A 340 19.70 9.45 -45.41
C CYS A 340 18.97 10.48 -44.54
N LYS A 341 17.63 10.58 -44.61
CA LYS A 341 16.85 11.46 -43.73
C LYS A 341 16.98 11.09 -42.24
N LYS A 342 16.90 9.80 -41.89
CA LYS A 342 17.09 9.32 -40.50
C LYS A 342 18.49 9.61 -39.97
N ALA A 343 19.51 9.24 -40.74
CA ALA A 343 20.91 9.40 -40.38
C ALA A 343 21.32 10.88 -40.31
N ALA A 344 20.76 11.74 -41.17
CA ALA A 344 20.98 13.17 -41.13
C ALA A 344 20.45 13.77 -39.82
N LYS A 345 19.27 13.38 -39.35
CA LYS A 345 18.78 13.81 -38.03
C LYS A 345 19.73 13.41 -36.91
N SER A 346 20.16 12.13 -36.85
CA SER A 346 21.10 11.67 -35.82
C SER A 346 22.46 12.38 -35.87
N ALA A 347 22.91 12.79 -37.06
CA ALA A 347 24.10 13.63 -37.25
C ALA A 347 23.87 15.08 -36.77
N SER A 348 22.70 15.68 -37.06
CA SER A 348 22.31 17.02 -36.58
C SER A 348 22.21 17.08 -35.07
N ASP A 349 21.56 16.10 -34.43
CA ASP A 349 21.47 15.95 -32.97
C ASP A 349 22.87 15.89 -32.30
N SER A 350 23.88 15.46 -33.06
CA SER A 350 25.28 15.31 -32.64
C SER A 350 26.23 16.36 -33.24
N GLN A 351 25.69 17.40 -33.89
CA GLN A 351 26.41 18.52 -34.50
C GLN A 351 27.49 18.09 -35.52
N LYS A 352 27.18 17.10 -36.37
CA LYS A 352 28.07 16.53 -37.40
C LYS A 352 27.77 17.11 -38.79
N TRP A 353 27.87 18.44 -38.92
CA TRP A 353 27.34 19.18 -40.07
C TRP A 353 27.85 18.74 -41.45
N ASP A 354 29.11 18.31 -41.58
CA ASP A 354 29.62 17.77 -42.85
C ASP A 354 28.91 16.47 -43.29
N VAL A 355 28.56 15.62 -42.31
CA VAL A 355 27.79 14.40 -42.55
C VAL A 355 26.34 14.73 -42.90
N VAL A 356 25.75 15.73 -42.25
CA VAL A 356 24.40 16.25 -42.60
C VAL A 356 24.40 16.79 -44.04
N LYS A 357 25.40 17.60 -44.41
CA LYS A 357 25.55 18.15 -45.76
C LYS A 357 25.70 17.03 -46.82
N PHE A 358 26.51 16.01 -46.56
CA PHE A 358 26.63 14.83 -47.44
C PHE A 358 25.32 14.02 -47.55
N LEU A 359 24.66 13.73 -46.43
CA LEU A 359 23.45 12.91 -46.40
C LEU A 359 22.27 13.60 -47.09
N ALA A 360 22.03 14.88 -46.79
CA ALA A 360 21.01 15.67 -47.48
C ALA A 360 21.33 15.85 -48.97
N ALA A 361 22.60 16.04 -49.34
CA ALA A 361 23.01 16.06 -50.74
C ALA A 361 22.71 14.73 -51.47
N SER A 362 22.78 13.61 -50.76
CA SER A 362 22.52 12.25 -51.28
C SER A 362 21.04 11.90 -51.44
N ILE A 363 20.11 12.64 -50.80
CA ILE A 363 18.66 12.44 -50.98
C ILE A 363 18.25 12.90 -52.40
N ARG A 364 17.52 12.04 -53.10
CA ARG A 364 17.02 12.25 -54.47
C ARG A 364 15.62 12.86 -54.51
N ASN A 365 14.72 12.49 -53.60
CA ASN A 365 13.41 13.12 -53.49
C ASN A 365 13.54 14.55 -52.97
N GLN A 366 13.27 15.54 -53.83
CA GLN A 366 13.49 16.95 -53.50
C GLN A 366 12.71 17.43 -52.27
N GLY A 367 11.46 17.00 -52.08
CA GLY A 367 10.68 17.36 -50.88
C GLY A 367 11.23 16.74 -49.59
N GLN A 368 11.74 15.51 -49.65
CA GLN A 368 12.41 14.89 -48.50
C GLN A 368 13.77 15.52 -48.20
N LYS A 369 14.46 16.00 -49.23
CA LYS A 369 15.73 16.76 -49.13
C LYS A 369 15.52 18.12 -48.49
N ASP A 370 14.50 18.84 -48.94
CA ASP A 370 14.12 20.16 -48.40
C ASP A 370 13.69 20.06 -46.94
N GLU A 371 12.85 19.07 -46.58
CA GLU A 371 12.50 18.80 -45.17
C GLU A 371 13.71 18.33 -44.34
N CYS A 372 14.70 17.67 -44.96
CA CYS A 372 15.94 17.31 -44.29
C CYS A 372 16.82 18.54 -43.99
N TYR A 373 16.87 19.52 -44.89
CA TYR A 373 17.53 20.80 -44.64
C TYR A 373 16.78 21.66 -43.62
N ALA A 374 15.44 21.67 -43.65
CA ALA A 374 14.63 22.35 -42.63
C ALA A 374 14.88 21.80 -41.22
N SER A 375 14.84 20.47 -41.04
CA SER A 375 15.16 19.84 -39.75
C SER A 375 16.64 20.01 -39.35
N ALA A 376 17.57 20.11 -40.30
CA ALA A 376 18.97 20.40 -40.00
C ALA A 376 19.18 21.85 -39.54
N ALA A 377 18.48 22.82 -40.15
CA ALA A 377 18.48 24.21 -39.72
C ALA A 377 17.90 24.37 -38.32
N GLU A 378 16.79 23.69 -38.01
CA GLU A 378 16.18 23.67 -36.68
C GLU A 378 17.16 23.18 -35.59
N SER A 379 17.90 22.10 -35.85
CA SER A 379 18.94 21.60 -34.93
C SER A 379 20.17 22.51 -34.84
N ALA A 380 20.60 23.14 -35.95
CA ALA A 380 21.72 24.07 -35.96
C ALA A 380 21.39 25.37 -35.21
N ALA A 381 20.14 25.84 -35.31
CA ALA A 381 19.62 26.94 -34.53
C ALA A 381 19.60 26.60 -33.04
N TRP A 382 19.19 25.37 -32.67
CA TRP A 382 19.23 24.89 -31.29
C TRP A 382 20.65 24.88 -30.71
N SER A 383 21.66 24.41 -31.45
CA SER A 383 23.05 24.38 -30.95
C SER A 383 23.67 25.78 -30.83
N GLY A 384 23.26 26.73 -31.68
CA GLY A 384 23.89 28.04 -31.83
C GLY A 384 24.82 28.13 -33.06
N SER A 385 24.67 27.22 -34.02
CA SER A 385 25.51 27.11 -35.22
C SER A 385 25.00 28.03 -36.34
N LEU A 386 25.31 29.32 -36.23
CA LEU A 386 24.71 30.38 -37.06
C LEU A 386 24.92 30.21 -38.57
N GLU A 387 26.16 30.01 -39.02
CA GLU A 387 26.47 29.92 -40.45
C GLU A 387 25.92 28.62 -41.06
N GLU A 388 25.93 27.52 -40.31
CA GLU A 388 25.29 26.27 -40.72
C GLU A 388 23.76 26.41 -40.80
N THR A 389 23.14 27.14 -39.88
CA THR A 389 21.70 27.45 -39.94
C THR A 389 21.38 28.24 -41.22
N LYS A 390 22.17 29.29 -41.52
CA LYS A 390 22.03 30.07 -42.76
C LYS A 390 22.24 29.19 -44.01
N ASP A 391 23.27 28.36 -44.03
CA ASP A 391 23.56 27.43 -45.12
C ASP A 391 22.37 26.50 -45.39
N PHE A 392 21.83 25.87 -44.34
CA PHE A 392 20.73 24.93 -44.46
C PHE A 392 19.43 25.61 -44.92
N VAL A 393 19.02 26.73 -44.30
CA VAL A 393 17.83 27.49 -44.74
C VAL A 393 17.98 27.97 -46.19
N ASN A 394 19.17 28.44 -46.58
CA ASN A 394 19.42 28.85 -47.96
C ASN A 394 19.40 27.67 -48.96
N SER A 395 19.77 26.46 -48.52
CA SER A 395 19.79 25.22 -49.34
C SER A 395 18.40 24.62 -49.63
N ILE A 396 17.35 25.04 -48.92
CA ILE A 396 15.96 24.60 -49.19
C ILE A 396 15.46 25.23 -50.50
N ASN A 397 14.97 24.41 -51.44
CA ASN A 397 14.46 24.88 -52.74
C ASN A 397 12.94 25.16 -52.73
N ASP A 398 12.13 24.27 -52.14
CA ASP A 398 10.69 24.51 -52.00
C ASP A 398 10.42 25.74 -51.11
N SER A 399 9.64 26.70 -51.60
CA SER A 399 9.40 27.96 -50.87
C SER A 399 8.57 27.77 -49.60
N SER A 400 7.62 26.82 -49.58
CA SER A 400 6.79 26.58 -48.40
C SER A 400 7.60 25.91 -47.29
N ILE A 401 8.43 24.94 -47.65
CA ILE A 401 9.33 24.27 -46.69
C ILE A 401 10.44 25.23 -46.24
N LYS A 402 10.87 26.17 -47.10
CA LYS A 402 11.87 27.20 -46.74
C LYS A 402 11.32 28.20 -45.73
N ASP A 403 10.10 28.69 -45.96
CA ASP A 403 9.43 29.64 -45.07
C ASP A 403 9.12 28.97 -43.71
N GLU A 404 8.64 27.72 -43.71
CA GLU A 404 8.42 26.95 -42.48
C GLU A 404 9.73 26.63 -41.74
N GLY A 405 10.76 26.15 -42.46
CA GLY A 405 12.07 25.82 -41.88
C GLY A 405 12.78 27.04 -41.29
N TYR A 406 12.60 28.23 -41.88
CA TYR A 406 13.03 29.49 -41.30
C TYR A 406 12.31 29.79 -39.97
N LEU A 407 10.98 29.67 -39.92
CA LEU A 407 10.20 29.90 -38.70
C LEU A 407 10.56 28.91 -37.59
N ARG A 408 10.65 27.60 -37.89
CA ARG A 408 11.11 26.56 -36.94
C ARG A 408 12.51 26.88 -36.40
N SER A 409 13.42 27.37 -37.26
CA SER A 409 14.79 27.75 -36.85
C SER A 409 14.80 28.96 -35.91
N VAL A 410 13.99 29.99 -36.17
CA VAL A 410 13.85 31.15 -35.28
C VAL A 410 13.29 30.73 -33.92
N GLU A 411 12.25 29.89 -33.88
CA GLU A 411 11.67 29.39 -32.62
C GLU A 411 12.67 28.55 -31.82
N SER A 412 13.36 27.62 -32.49
CA SER A 412 14.38 26.75 -31.92
C SER A 412 15.54 27.54 -31.28
N ALA A 413 16.02 28.57 -31.97
CA ALA A 413 17.06 29.46 -31.45
C ALA A 413 16.63 30.17 -30.15
N VAL A 414 15.45 30.79 -30.11
CA VAL A 414 14.99 31.49 -28.90
C VAL A 414 14.70 30.52 -27.75
N ASN A 415 14.09 29.36 -28.04
CA ASN A 415 13.78 28.34 -27.03
C ASN A 415 15.04 27.78 -26.33
N ASN A 416 16.19 27.70 -27.01
CA ASN A 416 17.49 27.32 -26.41
C ASN A 416 18.45 28.50 -26.20
N LEU A 417 17.90 29.71 -26.04
CA LEU A 417 18.59 30.93 -25.58
C LEU A 417 19.69 31.44 -26.54
N LYS A 418 19.61 31.10 -27.83
CA LYS A 418 20.51 31.53 -28.91
C LYS A 418 20.01 32.83 -29.55
N LEU A 419 19.93 33.88 -28.74
CA LEU A 419 19.33 35.16 -29.14
C LEU A 419 20.13 35.85 -30.25
N ASP A 420 21.45 35.69 -30.24
CA ASP A 420 22.39 36.12 -31.29
C ASP A 420 22.09 35.45 -32.65
N VAL A 421 21.75 34.16 -32.63
CA VAL A 421 21.31 33.42 -33.81
C VAL A 421 19.93 33.90 -34.24
N ALA A 422 18.98 34.02 -33.33
CA ALA A 422 17.62 34.46 -33.64
C ALA A 422 17.58 35.89 -34.22
N GLU A 423 18.37 36.83 -33.68
CA GLU A 423 18.52 38.20 -34.19
C GLU A 423 19.10 38.16 -35.61
N SER A 424 20.18 37.40 -35.81
CA SER A 424 20.83 37.22 -37.12
C SER A 424 19.91 36.59 -38.17
N LEU A 425 19.02 35.67 -37.76
CA LEU A 425 18.00 35.10 -38.64
C LEU A 425 16.91 36.13 -38.98
N LEU A 426 16.37 36.85 -37.99
CA LEU A 426 15.38 37.91 -38.21
C LEU A 426 15.92 39.04 -39.11
N LEU A 427 17.23 39.28 -39.11
CA LEU A 427 17.91 40.21 -40.02
C LEU A 427 18.13 39.67 -41.46
N MET A 428 17.90 38.38 -41.75
CA MET A 428 18.03 37.83 -43.11
C MET A 428 17.07 38.47 -44.13
N LYS A 429 17.38 38.34 -45.42
CA LYS A 429 16.61 38.95 -46.53
C LYS A 429 15.36 38.15 -46.91
N PHE A 430 14.40 38.09 -46.00
CA PHE A 430 13.06 37.55 -46.23
C PHE A 430 11.99 38.65 -46.44
N PRO A 431 10.82 38.33 -47.02
CA PRO A 431 9.69 39.26 -47.14
C PRO A 431 9.25 39.82 -45.77
N PRO A 432 8.74 41.07 -45.70
CA PRO A 432 8.28 41.67 -44.43
C PRO A 432 7.24 40.83 -43.70
N SER A 433 6.27 40.25 -44.43
CA SER A 433 5.24 39.38 -43.84
C SER A 433 5.81 38.13 -43.15
N LEU A 434 6.86 37.52 -43.70
CA LEU A 434 7.52 36.36 -43.09
C LEU A 434 8.43 36.76 -41.92
N LYS A 435 9.05 37.96 -41.98
CA LYS A 435 9.75 38.54 -40.82
C LYS A 435 8.79 38.80 -39.67
N ASP A 436 7.62 39.38 -39.95
CA ASP A 436 6.60 39.68 -38.95
C ASP A 436 6.00 38.40 -38.32
N GLN A 437 5.87 37.32 -39.10
CA GLN A 437 5.60 35.97 -38.56
C GLN A 437 6.75 35.46 -37.67
N GLY A 438 8.00 35.56 -38.11
CA GLY A 438 9.18 35.17 -37.32
C GLY A 438 9.27 35.94 -36.00
N CYS A 439 9.00 37.24 -36.01
CA CYS A 439 8.88 38.07 -34.82
C CYS A 439 7.73 37.62 -33.90
N THR A 440 6.56 37.28 -34.47
CA THR A 440 5.41 36.77 -33.70
C THR A 440 5.75 35.46 -32.97
N VAL A 441 6.51 34.58 -33.62
CA VAL A 441 6.99 33.32 -33.03
C VAL A 441 8.08 33.57 -31.98
N ALA A 442 9.06 34.44 -32.28
CA ALA A 442 10.18 34.75 -31.40
C ALA A 442 9.78 35.49 -30.11
N VAL A 443 8.76 36.36 -30.15
CA VAL A 443 8.47 37.26 -29.03
C VAL A 443 7.95 36.52 -27.79
N LYS A 444 7.16 35.45 -27.95
CA LYS A 444 6.52 34.75 -26.83
C LYS A 444 7.52 33.99 -25.94
N PRO A 445 8.46 33.17 -26.45
CA PRO A 445 9.48 32.54 -25.62
C PRO A 445 10.49 33.54 -25.03
N ALA A 446 10.85 34.59 -25.79
CA ALA A 446 11.74 35.64 -25.32
C ALA A 446 11.15 36.43 -24.13
N ALA A 447 9.87 36.80 -24.22
CA ALA A 447 9.16 37.51 -23.17
C ALA A 447 8.92 36.65 -21.92
N LYS A 448 8.62 35.36 -22.10
CA LYS A 448 8.58 34.38 -20.99
C LYS A 448 9.90 34.31 -20.21
N SER A 449 11.02 34.43 -20.92
CA SER A 449 12.38 34.31 -20.38
C SER A 449 13.00 35.64 -19.95
N GLY A 450 12.29 36.77 -20.11
CA GLY A 450 12.70 38.08 -19.61
C GLY A 450 13.73 38.84 -20.45
N TYR A 451 13.97 38.46 -21.71
CA TYR A 451 15.03 39.05 -22.52
C TYR A 451 14.66 40.43 -23.10
N PHE A 452 14.75 41.46 -22.26
CA PHE A 452 14.40 42.84 -22.57
C PHE A 452 14.91 43.35 -23.93
N ASP A 453 16.23 43.33 -24.16
CA ASP A 453 16.83 43.87 -25.39
C ASP A 453 16.35 43.14 -26.65
N PHE A 454 16.18 41.81 -26.56
CA PHE A 454 15.70 41.00 -27.68
C PHE A 454 14.20 41.17 -27.92
N VAL A 455 13.36 41.25 -26.87
CA VAL A 455 11.92 41.56 -27.01
C VAL A 455 11.75 42.95 -27.62
N LYS A 456 12.55 43.93 -27.20
CA LYS A 456 12.58 45.27 -27.79
C LYS A 456 12.97 45.21 -29.27
N PHE A 457 14.07 44.56 -29.62
CA PHE A 457 14.50 44.37 -31.01
C PHE A 457 13.39 43.74 -31.87
N VAL A 458 12.73 42.69 -31.37
CA VAL A 458 11.63 42.02 -32.07
C VAL A 458 10.45 42.96 -32.31
N ILE A 459 10.00 43.70 -31.29
CA ILE A 459 8.88 44.67 -31.41
C ILE A 459 9.23 45.85 -32.35
N GLU A 460 10.48 46.32 -32.33
CA GLU A 460 10.97 47.37 -33.24
C GLU A 460 11.16 46.86 -34.69
N THR A 461 11.39 45.55 -34.88
CA THR A 461 11.56 44.91 -36.20
C THR A 461 10.24 44.63 -36.94
N VAL A 462 9.11 44.45 -36.22
CA VAL A 462 7.80 44.17 -36.86
C VAL A 462 7.35 45.35 -37.72
N SER A 463 7.07 45.09 -39.00
CA SER A 463 6.73 46.07 -40.02
C SER A 463 5.26 46.51 -39.95
N GLU A 464 4.33 45.55 -39.90
CA GLU A 464 2.89 45.83 -39.87
C GLU A 464 2.41 46.22 -38.46
N LYS A 465 1.77 47.39 -38.33
CA LYS A 465 1.28 47.90 -37.04
C LYS A 465 0.36 46.91 -36.33
N GLN A 466 -0.60 46.31 -37.03
CA GLN A 466 -1.53 45.33 -36.45
C GLN A 466 -0.80 44.08 -35.92
N VAL A 467 0.25 43.63 -36.60
CA VAL A 467 1.09 42.52 -36.10
C VAL A 467 1.92 42.97 -34.90
N ARG A 468 2.41 44.22 -34.88
CA ARG A 468 3.16 44.77 -33.73
C ARG A 468 2.28 44.88 -32.48
N ASP A 469 1.03 45.31 -32.63
CA ASP A 469 0.03 45.32 -31.55
C ASP A 469 -0.27 43.90 -31.06
N LYS A 470 -0.48 42.94 -31.97
CA LYS A 470 -0.64 41.52 -31.61
C LYS A 470 0.59 40.95 -30.89
N CYS A 471 1.81 41.30 -31.33
CA CYS A 471 3.06 40.88 -30.70
C CYS A 471 3.17 41.43 -29.27
N ARG A 472 2.80 42.71 -29.03
CA ARG A 472 2.74 43.29 -27.68
C ARG A 472 1.83 42.48 -26.76
N LEU A 473 0.59 42.24 -27.18
CA LEU A 473 -0.40 41.49 -26.39
C LEU A 473 0.05 40.04 -26.12
N THR A 474 0.65 39.38 -27.12
CA THR A 474 1.18 38.00 -27.01
C THR A 474 2.43 37.91 -26.12
N ALA A 475 3.20 39.00 -25.99
CA ALA A 475 4.41 39.07 -25.18
C ALA A 475 4.14 39.51 -23.73
N VAL A 476 3.13 40.36 -23.50
CA VAL A 476 2.90 40.94 -22.17
C VAL A 476 2.36 39.91 -21.18
N GLU A 477 1.51 38.99 -21.63
CA GLU A 477 0.97 37.87 -20.82
C GLU A 477 2.08 37.02 -20.18
N PRO A 478 3.00 36.37 -20.95
CA PRO A 478 4.06 35.55 -20.36
C PRO A 478 5.12 36.38 -19.62
N ALA A 479 5.39 37.63 -20.02
CA ALA A 479 6.31 38.49 -19.29
C ALA A 479 5.78 38.80 -17.88
N ALA A 480 4.50 39.16 -17.77
CA ALA A 480 3.86 39.51 -16.52
C ALA A 480 3.74 38.32 -15.56
N PHE A 481 3.32 37.15 -16.05
CA PHE A 481 3.22 35.92 -15.25
C PHE A 481 4.57 35.50 -14.62
N ASN A 482 5.68 35.73 -15.33
CA ASN A 482 7.02 35.33 -14.86
C ASN A 482 7.74 36.42 -14.04
N GLY A 483 7.17 37.63 -13.88
CA GLY A 483 7.76 38.69 -13.06
C GLY A 483 8.66 39.69 -13.80
N HIS A 484 8.60 39.75 -15.14
CA HIS A 484 9.56 40.52 -15.95
C HIS A 484 9.16 42.00 -16.11
N THR A 485 9.13 42.73 -15.00
CA THR A 485 8.62 44.12 -14.88
C THR A 485 9.17 45.09 -15.94
N GLU A 486 10.45 45.02 -16.27
CA GLU A 486 11.07 45.88 -17.31
C GLU A 486 10.50 45.62 -18.72
N VAL A 487 10.29 44.34 -19.06
CA VAL A 487 9.69 43.92 -20.33
C VAL A 487 8.24 44.39 -20.41
N VAL A 488 7.47 44.20 -19.33
CA VAL A 488 6.05 44.60 -19.27
C VAL A 488 5.90 46.11 -19.40
N ASN A 489 6.69 46.90 -18.67
CA ASN A 489 6.66 48.36 -18.75
C ASN A 489 6.95 48.86 -20.18
N PHE A 490 7.94 48.29 -20.87
CA PHE A 490 8.22 48.62 -22.28
C PHE A 490 7.07 48.24 -23.22
N LEU A 491 6.44 47.07 -23.04
CA LEU A 491 5.33 46.63 -23.89
C LEU A 491 4.08 47.51 -23.72
N VAL A 492 3.80 47.98 -22.49
CA VAL A 492 2.73 48.94 -22.22
C VAL A 492 3.07 50.33 -22.77
N GLN A 493 4.25 50.87 -22.46
CA GLN A 493 4.63 52.24 -22.86
C GLN A 493 4.87 52.40 -24.37
N SER A 494 5.25 51.32 -25.08
CA SER A 494 5.39 51.32 -26.55
C SER A 494 4.05 51.21 -27.31
N ALA A 495 2.93 50.98 -26.61
CA ALA A 495 1.60 51.00 -27.22
C ALA A 495 1.13 52.44 -27.47
N GLU A 496 1.17 52.87 -28.75
CA GLU A 496 0.76 54.21 -29.18
C GLU A 496 -0.72 54.51 -28.88
N GLU A 497 -1.60 53.56 -29.18
CA GLU A 497 -3.05 53.73 -29.08
C GLU A 497 -3.55 53.46 -27.64
N PRO A 498 -4.35 54.37 -27.05
CA PRO A 498 -4.86 54.20 -25.69
C PRO A 498 -5.69 52.93 -25.47
N SER A 499 -6.41 52.47 -26.51
CA SER A 499 -7.15 51.21 -26.52
C SER A 499 -6.23 50.00 -26.35
N VAL A 500 -5.19 49.90 -27.19
CA VAL A 500 -4.20 48.82 -27.13
C VAL A 500 -3.40 48.88 -25.83
N ARG A 501 -3.08 50.09 -25.33
CA ARG A 501 -2.41 50.26 -24.03
C ARG A 501 -3.26 49.72 -22.88
N LEU A 502 -4.56 50.06 -22.86
CA LEU A 502 -5.48 49.55 -21.85
C LEU A 502 -5.63 48.01 -21.93
N GLU A 503 -5.73 47.45 -23.14
CA GLU A 503 -5.77 45.99 -23.32
C GLU A 503 -4.46 45.31 -22.84
N CYS A 504 -3.30 45.90 -23.13
CA CYS A 504 -2.01 45.45 -22.60
C CYS A 504 -2.01 45.50 -21.06
N CYS A 505 -2.46 46.59 -20.44
CA CYS A 505 -2.56 46.71 -18.98
C CYS A 505 -3.46 45.62 -18.39
N MET A 506 -4.66 45.40 -18.94
CA MET A 506 -5.59 44.38 -18.44
C MET A 506 -4.99 42.97 -18.53
N LYS A 507 -4.51 42.55 -19.70
CA LYS A 507 -3.87 41.24 -19.89
C LYS A 507 -2.64 41.03 -19.02
N ALA A 508 -1.83 42.07 -18.86
CA ALA A 508 -0.66 42.05 -17.99
C ALA A 508 -1.04 41.91 -16.51
N ALA A 509 -2.09 42.61 -16.06
CA ALA A 509 -2.58 42.52 -14.68
C ALA A 509 -3.16 41.14 -14.38
N GLU A 510 -4.03 40.61 -15.24
CA GLU A 510 -4.58 39.25 -15.14
C GLU A 510 -3.45 38.21 -15.07
N SER A 511 -2.45 38.31 -15.95
CA SER A 511 -1.34 37.37 -16.01
C SER A 511 -0.35 37.51 -14.84
N ALA A 512 -0.06 38.73 -14.39
CA ALA A 512 0.76 38.99 -13.20
C ALA A 512 0.10 38.40 -11.95
N GLN A 513 -1.19 38.66 -11.78
CA GLN A 513 -1.98 38.22 -10.63
C GLN A 513 -2.16 36.69 -10.62
N SER A 514 -2.40 36.07 -11.78
CA SER A 514 -2.36 34.61 -11.96
C SER A 514 -1.00 33.97 -11.61
N GLY A 515 0.09 34.75 -11.66
CA GLY A 515 1.44 34.31 -11.30
C GLY A 515 1.91 34.80 -9.93
N GLY A 516 1.07 35.43 -9.10
CA GLY A 516 1.46 35.98 -7.79
C GLY A 516 2.43 37.18 -7.85
N LYS A 517 2.54 37.87 -8.99
CA LYS A 517 3.50 38.96 -9.26
C LYS A 517 2.91 40.34 -8.92
N THR A 518 2.70 40.57 -7.62
CA THR A 518 2.14 41.83 -7.12
C THR A 518 3.02 43.04 -7.44
N ASP A 519 4.33 42.87 -7.59
CA ASP A 519 5.29 43.92 -7.94
C ASP A 519 5.14 44.39 -9.41
N VAL A 520 4.93 43.46 -10.34
CA VAL A 520 4.55 43.77 -11.73
C VAL A 520 3.20 44.50 -11.76
N PHE A 521 2.23 43.99 -11.00
CA PHE A 521 0.89 44.57 -10.93
C PHE A 521 0.88 46.01 -10.35
N ASP A 522 1.63 46.26 -9.27
CA ASP A 522 1.79 47.59 -8.67
C ASP A 522 2.59 48.57 -9.56
N ALA A 523 3.38 48.05 -10.52
CA ALA A 523 4.01 48.86 -11.55
C ALA A 523 3.00 49.29 -12.62
N ILE A 524 2.21 48.35 -13.16
CA ILE A 524 1.21 48.61 -14.23
C ILE A 524 0.07 49.50 -13.74
N SER A 525 -0.42 49.26 -12.52
CA SER A 525 -1.66 49.89 -12.01
C SER A 525 -1.58 51.42 -11.95
N LYS A 526 -0.38 51.99 -11.90
CA LYS A 526 -0.13 53.45 -11.99
C LYS A 526 -0.63 54.05 -13.31
N GLU A 527 -0.48 53.35 -14.43
CA GLU A 527 -0.98 53.77 -15.75
C GLU A 527 -2.53 53.69 -15.83
N VAL A 528 -3.15 52.92 -14.93
CA VAL A 528 -4.60 52.71 -14.84
C VAL A 528 -5.27 53.67 -13.84
N ASP A 529 -4.59 53.99 -12.74
CA ASP A 529 -5.06 54.96 -11.74
C ASP A 529 -5.19 56.40 -12.31
N ASP A 530 -4.41 56.74 -13.34
CA ASP A 530 -4.49 58.01 -14.09
C ASP A 530 -5.72 58.10 -15.03
N LEU A 531 -6.48 57.01 -15.22
CA LEU A 531 -7.73 57.04 -15.99
C LEU A 531 -8.80 57.90 -15.30
N LYS A 532 -9.73 58.45 -16.09
CA LYS A 532 -10.87 59.25 -15.58
C LYS A 532 -12.15 58.43 -15.37
N ASP A 533 -12.17 57.19 -15.83
CA ASP A 533 -13.30 56.29 -15.75
C ASP A 533 -13.08 55.29 -14.62
N GLU A 534 -13.71 55.55 -13.47
CA GLU A 534 -13.64 54.67 -12.30
C GLU A 534 -14.30 53.30 -12.57
N GLY A 535 -15.28 53.24 -13.48
CA GLY A 535 -15.92 51.99 -13.90
C GLY A 535 -15.00 51.07 -14.71
N LEU A 536 -14.04 51.64 -15.44
CA LEU A 536 -12.95 50.89 -16.06
C LEU A 536 -11.85 50.49 -15.06
N LYS A 537 -11.56 51.30 -14.03
CA LYS A 537 -10.64 50.90 -12.95
C LYS A 537 -11.17 49.70 -12.17
N ASP A 538 -12.43 49.74 -11.75
CA ASP A 538 -13.06 48.61 -11.07
C ASP A 538 -13.17 47.38 -11.99
N LEU A 539 -13.26 47.55 -13.32
CA LEU A 539 -13.20 46.43 -14.28
C LEU A 539 -11.81 45.79 -14.37
N TYR A 540 -10.76 46.60 -14.33
CA TYR A 540 -9.37 46.14 -14.27
C TYR A 540 -9.09 45.41 -12.96
N TYR A 541 -9.43 46.01 -11.82
CA TYR A 541 -9.19 45.44 -10.49
C TYR A 541 -10.02 44.17 -10.22
N SER A 542 -11.26 44.09 -10.72
CA SER A 542 -12.10 42.88 -10.60
C SER A 542 -11.55 41.68 -11.38
N ARG A 543 -11.25 41.86 -12.68
CA ARG A 543 -10.72 40.77 -13.52
C ARG A 543 -9.34 40.30 -13.08
N ALA A 544 -8.50 41.22 -12.60
CA ALA A 544 -7.20 40.89 -12.02
C ALA A 544 -7.34 40.03 -10.75
N ALA A 545 -8.30 40.35 -9.88
CA ALA A 545 -8.60 39.54 -8.70
C ALA A 545 -9.17 38.16 -9.05
N GLU A 546 -10.13 38.07 -9.98
CA GLU A 546 -10.71 36.80 -10.43
C GLU A 546 -9.62 35.87 -10.99
N SER A 547 -8.69 36.42 -11.78
CA SER A 547 -7.57 35.67 -12.37
C SER A 547 -6.61 35.08 -11.31
N ALA A 548 -6.33 35.83 -10.24
CA ALA A 548 -5.59 35.28 -9.08
C ALA A 548 -6.39 34.21 -8.33
N ALA A 549 -7.71 34.40 -8.16
CA ALA A 549 -8.59 33.44 -7.48
C ALA A 549 -8.65 32.09 -8.21
N GLN A 550 -8.70 32.08 -9.55
CA GLN A 550 -8.63 30.88 -10.38
C GLN A 550 -7.27 30.15 -10.27
N CYS A 551 -6.19 30.85 -9.91
CA CYS A 551 -4.84 30.30 -9.80
C CYS A 551 -4.40 29.95 -8.35
N GLY A 552 -5.18 30.33 -7.33
CA GLY A 552 -4.87 30.07 -5.92
C GLY A 552 -4.05 31.16 -5.22
N GLU A 553 -3.76 32.26 -5.91
CA GLU A 553 -2.85 33.34 -5.48
C GLU A 553 -3.55 34.32 -4.51
N ALA A 554 -3.95 33.82 -3.35
CA ALA A 554 -4.86 34.50 -2.42
C ALA A 554 -4.42 35.90 -1.94
N ASP A 555 -3.12 36.13 -1.68
CA ASP A 555 -2.64 37.46 -1.28
C ASP A 555 -2.56 38.44 -2.45
N ALA A 556 -2.38 37.94 -3.67
CA ALA A 556 -2.35 38.71 -4.91
C ALA A 556 -3.79 39.11 -5.32
N MET A 557 -4.72 38.17 -5.26
CA MET A 557 -6.17 38.41 -5.30
C MET A 557 -6.56 39.52 -4.31
N MET A 558 -6.19 39.38 -3.03
CA MET A 558 -6.48 40.38 -2.00
C MET A 558 -5.76 41.72 -2.20
N SER A 559 -4.69 41.82 -3.02
CA SER A 559 -4.08 43.11 -3.38
C SER A 559 -4.90 43.82 -4.46
N SER A 560 -5.37 43.09 -5.48
CA SER A 560 -6.29 43.61 -6.51
C SER A 560 -7.62 44.07 -5.91
N LEU A 561 -8.22 43.23 -5.06
CA LEU A 561 -9.53 43.45 -4.46
C LEU A 561 -9.63 44.73 -3.62
N ARG A 562 -8.53 45.15 -2.96
CA ARG A 562 -8.47 46.38 -2.16
C ARG A 562 -8.68 47.67 -2.95
N ASN A 563 -8.48 47.63 -4.26
CA ASN A 563 -8.56 48.81 -5.12
C ASN A 563 -9.92 48.96 -5.84
N VAL A 564 -10.82 47.96 -5.72
CA VAL A 564 -12.21 48.06 -6.19
C VAL A 564 -12.97 49.01 -5.27
N ARG A 565 -13.50 50.11 -5.83
CA ARG A 565 -14.11 51.22 -5.07
C ARG A 565 -15.62 51.13 -4.94
N ASP A 566 -16.32 50.69 -5.99
CA ASP A 566 -17.77 50.53 -5.93
C ASP A 566 -18.17 49.37 -5.01
N ALA A 567 -19.11 49.62 -4.09
CA ALA A 567 -19.46 48.68 -3.02
C ALA A 567 -20.37 47.52 -3.48
N GLU A 568 -21.23 47.72 -4.48
CA GLU A 568 -22.05 46.64 -5.04
C GLU A 568 -21.16 45.71 -5.86
N ARG A 569 -20.26 46.29 -6.65
CA ARG A 569 -19.27 45.57 -7.43
C ARG A 569 -18.23 44.87 -6.57
N ARG A 570 -17.82 45.46 -5.45
CA ARG A 570 -16.95 44.84 -4.43
C ARG A 570 -17.53 43.50 -3.96
N ALA A 571 -18.80 43.48 -3.58
CA ALA A 571 -19.48 42.27 -3.11
C ALA A 571 -19.61 41.21 -4.23
N GLU A 572 -19.95 41.62 -5.45
CA GLU A 572 -19.99 40.71 -6.61
C GLU A 572 -18.63 40.09 -6.91
N CYS A 573 -17.54 40.88 -6.86
CA CYS A 573 -16.18 40.39 -7.05
C CYS A 573 -15.76 39.38 -5.96
N ASP A 574 -16.10 39.63 -4.70
CA ASP A 574 -15.76 38.73 -3.59
C ASP A 574 -16.50 37.39 -3.73
N ARG A 575 -17.79 37.42 -4.13
CA ARG A 575 -18.55 36.22 -4.49
C ARG A 575 -17.91 35.48 -5.67
N GLN A 576 -17.56 36.18 -6.75
CA GLN A 576 -16.92 35.57 -7.93
C GLN A 576 -15.55 34.95 -7.60
N CYS A 577 -14.73 35.61 -6.77
CA CYS A 577 -13.45 35.08 -6.33
C CYS A 577 -13.60 33.84 -5.43
N ALA A 578 -14.57 33.84 -4.50
CA ALA A 578 -14.88 32.67 -3.69
C ALA A 578 -15.35 31.47 -4.56
N LEU A 579 -16.21 31.73 -5.56
CA LEU A 579 -16.68 30.71 -6.50
C LEU A 579 -15.57 30.19 -7.42
N ALA A 580 -14.66 31.06 -7.88
CA ALA A 580 -13.49 30.65 -8.64
C ALA A 580 -12.56 29.76 -7.81
N GLY A 581 -12.20 30.19 -6.59
CA GLY A 581 -11.38 29.41 -5.67
C GLY A 581 -11.99 28.04 -5.36
N ALA A 582 -13.29 27.98 -5.09
CA ALA A 582 -14.03 26.73 -4.87
C ALA A 582 -14.00 25.81 -6.11
N SER A 583 -14.26 26.37 -7.30
CA SER A 583 -14.30 25.61 -8.56
C SER A 583 -12.96 24.96 -8.94
N PHE A 584 -11.84 25.58 -8.55
CA PHE A 584 -10.49 25.05 -8.79
C PHE A 584 -9.85 24.35 -7.57
N GLY A 585 -10.53 24.33 -6.41
CA GLY A 585 -10.08 23.62 -5.21
C GLY A 585 -9.11 24.39 -4.31
N HIS A 586 -8.99 25.71 -4.47
CA HIS A 586 -8.02 26.57 -3.77
C HIS A 586 -8.51 27.01 -2.38
N GLU A 587 -8.26 26.20 -1.36
CA GLU A 587 -8.62 26.49 0.04
C GLU A 587 -8.17 27.89 0.49
N THR A 588 -6.90 28.26 0.23
CA THR A 588 -6.29 29.53 0.63
C THR A 588 -7.00 30.77 0.07
N VAL A 589 -7.72 30.61 -1.05
CA VAL A 589 -8.57 31.66 -1.65
C VAL A 589 -9.91 31.70 -0.94
N VAL A 590 -10.58 30.55 -0.77
CA VAL A 590 -11.90 30.46 -0.13
C VAL A 590 -11.85 30.92 1.34
N GLU A 591 -10.75 30.64 2.06
CA GLU A 591 -10.52 31.07 3.44
C GLU A 591 -10.60 32.60 3.63
N ARG A 592 -10.28 33.39 2.60
CA ARG A 592 -10.29 34.86 2.67
C ARG A 592 -11.69 35.46 2.64
N PHE A 593 -12.73 34.66 2.41
CA PHE A 593 -14.12 35.12 2.31
C PHE A 593 -14.98 34.54 3.43
N ASP A 594 -15.92 35.34 3.93
CA ASP A 594 -17.01 34.87 4.77
C ASP A 594 -18.11 34.29 3.86
N ILE A 595 -18.08 32.98 3.63
CA ILE A 595 -19.05 32.30 2.77
C ILE A 595 -20.44 32.38 3.40
N GLU A 596 -21.35 33.10 2.74
CA GLU A 596 -22.74 33.21 3.18
C GLU A 596 -23.44 31.85 3.05
N PRO A 597 -24.26 31.42 4.04
CA PRO A 597 -24.99 30.15 3.99
C PRO A 597 -25.82 29.93 2.72
N GLN A 598 -26.36 31.01 2.14
CA GLN A 598 -27.18 30.96 0.94
C GLN A 598 -26.38 30.47 -0.28
N TRP A 599 -25.09 30.79 -0.36
CA TRP A 599 -24.22 30.38 -1.47
C TRP A 599 -24.03 28.87 -1.55
N LEU A 600 -24.14 28.14 -0.43
CA LEU A 600 -24.09 26.67 -0.40
C LEU A 600 -25.29 26.01 -1.09
N PHE A 601 -26.43 26.70 -1.14
CA PHE A 601 -27.65 26.24 -1.79
C PHE A 601 -27.79 26.73 -3.24
N GLU A 602 -27.13 27.85 -3.58
CA GLU A 602 -27.19 28.46 -4.92
C GLU A 602 -26.08 27.95 -5.87
N PHE A 603 -24.90 27.62 -5.35
CA PHE A 603 -23.72 27.35 -6.17
C PHE A 603 -23.12 25.95 -5.94
N PRO A 604 -23.40 24.97 -6.83
CA PRO A 604 -22.84 23.63 -6.76
C PRO A 604 -21.30 23.54 -6.60
N PRO A 605 -20.47 24.45 -7.17
CA PRO A 605 -19.02 24.42 -6.93
C PRO A 605 -18.61 24.58 -5.46
N LEU A 606 -19.36 25.35 -4.66
CA LEU A 606 -19.10 25.45 -3.21
C LEU A 606 -19.49 24.16 -2.49
N LEU A 607 -20.63 23.56 -2.82
CA LEU A 607 -21.06 22.29 -2.23
C LEU A 607 -20.05 21.16 -2.55
N GLN A 608 -19.57 21.10 -3.80
CA GLN A 608 -18.54 20.16 -4.23
C GLN A 608 -17.18 20.43 -3.56
N PHE A 609 -16.77 21.71 -3.43
CA PHE A 609 -15.58 22.11 -2.70
C PHE A 609 -15.64 21.63 -1.23
N PHE A 610 -16.74 21.91 -0.52
CA PHE A 610 -16.89 21.47 0.87
C PHE A 610 -16.97 19.95 1.01
N SER A 611 -17.52 19.22 0.04
CA SER A 611 -17.43 17.75 0.01
C SER A 611 -15.98 17.25 -0.17
N MET A 612 -15.17 17.95 -0.96
CA MET A 612 -13.75 17.63 -1.16
C MET A 612 -12.90 17.97 0.07
N MET A 613 -13.19 19.08 0.76
CA MET A 613 -12.54 19.43 2.04
C MET A 613 -12.95 18.46 3.16
N ALA A 614 -14.22 18.05 3.22
CA ALA A 614 -14.71 17.06 4.18
C ALA A 614 -14.09 15.67 3.96
N LEU A 615 -13.83 15.26 2.71
CA LEU A 615 -13.08 14.03 2.38
C LEU A 615 -11.65 14.04 2.93
N LYS A 616 -11.00 15.21 3.01
CA LYS A 616 -9.69 15.37 3.65
C LYS A 616 -9.77 15.59 5.17
N ASN A 617 -10.97 15.74 5.73
CA ASN A 617 -11.24 16.21 7.10
C ASN A 617 -10.71 17.64 7.40
N GLU A 618 -10.52 18.47 6.36
CA GLU A 618 -10.08 19.87 6.42
C GLU A 618 -11.29 20.82 6.57
N ASN A 619 -12.08 20.65 7.63
CA ASN A 619 -13.41 21.28 7.77
C ASN A 619 -13.40 22.72 8.33
N SER A 620 -12.26 23.38 8.49
CA SER A 620 -12.13 24.70 9.16
C SER A 620 -13.08 25.78 8.62
N ILE A 621 -13.14 25.94 7.29
CA ILE A 621 -14.00 26.92 6.61
C ILE A 621 -15.48 26.49 6.73
N LEU A 622 -15.77 25.19 6.60
CA LEU A 622 -17.13 24.65 6.76
C LEU A 622 -17.63 24.88 8.19
N ASP A 623 -16.80 24.60 9.19
CA ASP A 623 -17.15 24.75 10.61
C ASP A 623 -17.44 26.22 10.95
N LYS A 624 -16.70 27.16 10.36
CA LYS A 624 -16.95 28.60 10.45
C LYS A 624 -18.30 28.97 9.82
N THR A 625 -18.61 28.50 8.61
CA THR A 625 -19.92 28.76 7.97
C THR A 625 -21.07 28.09 8.73
N LEU A 626 -20.92 26.85 9.19
CA LEU A 626 -21.89 26.18 10.03
C LEU A 626 -22.10 26.92 11.37
N SER A 627 -21.09 27.65 11.89
CA SER A 627 -21.26 28.43 13.13
C SER A 627 -22.23 29.62 13.00
N THR A 628 -22.47 30.12 11.78
CA THR A 628 -23.40 31.24 11.52
C THR A 628 -24.77 30.80 11.02
N MET A 629 -24.96 29.51 10.70
CA MET A 629 -26.21 28.96 10.18
C MET A 629 -27.25 28.63 11.28
N GLU A 630 -28.52 28.93 11.00
CA GLU A 630 -29.63 28.50 11.83
C GLU A 630 -29.84 26.97 11.75
N PRO A 631 -30.36 26.28 12.79
CA PRO A 631 -30.50 24.83 12.81
C PRO A 631 -31.29 24.25 11.62
N ALA A 632 -32.32 24.97 11.15
CA ALA A 632 -33.11 24.58 9.97
C ALA A 632 -32.30 24.65 8.65
N GLU A 633 -31.35 25.58 8.54
CA GLU A 633 -30.45 25.68 7.39
C GLU A 633 -29.41 24.55 7.42
N LYS A 634 -28.87 24.23 8.61
CA LYS A 634 -27.95 23.08 8.78
C LYS A 634 -28.64 21.75 8.44
N LEU A 635 -29.88 21.57 8.85
CA LEU A 635 -30.71 20.44 8.44
C LEU A 635 -30.89 20.40 6.92
N ARG A 636 -31.29 21.51 6.29
CA ARG A 636 -31.44 21.60 4.84
C ARG A 636 -30.14 21.25 4.10
N LEU A 637 -28.99 21.69 4.61
CA LEU A 637 -27.67 21.38 4.04
C LEU A 637 -27.30 19.89 4.23
N LEU A 638 -27.59 19.31 5.40
CA LEU A 638 -27.43 17.87 5.64
C LEU A 638 -28.25 17.07 4.61
N LEU A 639 -29.55 17.34 4.52
CA LEU A 639 -30.45 16.63 3.60
C LEU A 639 -29.98 16.80 2.14
N LEU A 640 -29.60 18.01 1.72
CA LEU A 640 -29.03 18.27 0.39
C LEU A 640 -27.73 17.48 0.15
N SER A 641 -26.84 17.39 1.14
CA SER A 641 -25.60 16.62 1.01
C SER A 641 -25.85 15.11 0.86
N ILE A 642 -26.92 14.58 1.49
CA ILE A 642 -27.34 13.18 1.33
C ILE A 642 -27.98 12.96 -0.04
N TYR A 643 -28.92 13.82 -0.46
CA TYR A 643 -29.52 13.79 -1.81
C TYR A 643 -28.48 13.94 -2.94
N SER A 644 -27.30 14.52 -2.65
CA SER A 644 -26.20 14.72 -3.61
C SER A 644 -25.09 13.66 -3.51
N GLU A 645 -25.30 12.58 -2.73
CA GLU A 645 -24.31 11.52 -2.45
C GLU A 645 -22.98 12.04 -1.83
N HIS A 646 -22.98 13.23 -1.24
CA HIS A 646 -21.81 13.85 -0.59
C HIS A 646 -21.64 13.34 0.85
N VAL A 647 -21.47 12.02 0.99
CA VAL A 647 -21.42 11.30 2.28
C VAL A 647 -20.48 11.95 3.30
N SER A 648 -19.26 12.31 2.90
CA SER A 648 -18.28 12.94 3.79
C SER A 648 -18.72 14.32 4.29
N LEU A 649 -19.44 15.08 3.47
CA LEU A 649 -20.03 16.37 3.87
C LEU A 649 -21.17 16.15 4.87
N ALA A 650 -22.03 15.15 4.66
CA ALA A 650 -23.06 14.76 5.62
C ALA A 650 -22.44 14.36 6.99
N PHE A 651 -21.37 13.57 6.99
CA PHE A 651 -20.60 13.23 8.19
C PHE A 651 -20.01 14.47 8.89
N ALA A 652 -19.45 15.44 8.14
CA ALA A 652 -18.93 16.67 8.71
C ALA A 652 -20.03 17.51 9.38
N ILE A 653 -21.15 17.71 8.69
CA ILE A 653 -22.31 18.48 9.21
C ILE A 653 -22.91 17.80 10.45
N LEU A 654 -23.04 16.46 10.46
CA LEU A 654 -23.58 15.71 11.60
C LEU A 654 -22.77 15.89 12.89
N ARG A 655 -21.46 16.17 12.82
CA ARG A 655 -20.63 16.46 14.01
C ARG A 655 -21.04 17.74 14.73
N GLN A 656 -21.81 18.63 14.10
CA GLN A 656 -22.35 19.87 14.68
C GLN A 656 -23.86 19.82 14.99
N LEU A 657 -24.55 18.71 14.71
CA LEU A 657 -26.00 18.61 14.87
C LEU A 657 -26.40 17.79 16.09
N THR A 658 -27.43 18.24 16.79
CA THR A 658 -28.12 17.45 17.82
C THR A 658 -29.23 16.61 17.19
N ARG A 659 -29.60 15.53 17.89
CA ARG A 659 -30.69 14.63 17.49
C ARG A 659 -31.99 15.38 17.17
N ASP A 660 -32.35 16.35 18.01
CA ASP A 660 -33.57 17.16 17.89
C ASP A 660 -33.65 17.98 16.59
N VAL A 661 -32.55 18.06 15.82
CA VAL A 661 -32.47 18.73 14.52
C VAL A 661 -32.39 17.75 13.36
N PHE A 662 -31.54 16.71 13.41
CA PHE A 662 -31.39 15.78 12.26
C PHE A 662 -32.48 14.70 12.15
N ASP A 663 -33.24 14.45 13.23
CA ASP A 663 -34.38 13.52 13.26
C ASP A 663 -35.68 14.20 12.73
N LEU A 664 -35.62 15.49 12.38
CA LEU A 664 -36.73 16.24 11.78
C LEU A 664 -36.96 15.83 10.31
N PRO A 665 -38.23 15.74 9.87
CA PRO A 665 -38.56 15.38 8.48
C PRO A 665 -38.44 16.57 7.51
N ASP A 666 -38.21 16.24 6.23
CA ASP A 666 -38.32 17.16 5.10
C ASP A 666 -39.79 17.39 4.65
N SER A 667 -39.98 18.08 3.53
CA SER A 667 -41.32 18.39 2.97
C SER A 667 -42.12 17.16 2.50
N GLU A 668 -41.49 16.00 2.32
CA GLU A 668 -42.15 14.73 2.01
C GLU A 668 -42.30 13.82 3.25
N GLY A 669 -41.91 14.31 4.43
CA GLY A 669 -41.90 13.52 5.66
C GLY A 669 -40.61 12.72 5.87
N ALA A 670 -39.60 12.83 5.01
CA ALA A 670 -38.41 12.00 5.06
C ALA A 670 -37.36 12.55 6.04
N THR A 671 -36.86 11.73 6.96
CA THR A 671 -35.74 12.09 7.85
C THR A 671 -34.39 11.79 7.20
N ALA A 672 -33.29 12.33 7.74
CA ALA A 672 -31.94 12.06 7.24
C ALA A 672 -31.60 10.55 7.18
N LEU A 673 -32.16 9.74 8.09
CA LEU A 673 -32.00 8.29 8.12
C LEU A 673 -32.70 7.59 6.94
N MET A 674 -33.85 8.11 6.49
CA MET A 674 -34.56 7.60 5.33
C MET A 674 -33.81 7.90 4.04
N LEU A 675 -33.29 9.12 3.88
CA LEU A 675 -32.52 9.50 2.70
C LEU A 675 -31.19 8.71 2.59
N ALA A 676 -30.53 8.47 3.73
CA ALA A 676 -29.36 7.60 3.77
C ALA A 676 -29.70 6.14 3.40
N ALA A 677 -30.94 5.69 3.66
CA ALA A 677 -31.45 4.39 3.27
C ALA A 677 -31.83 4.32 1.77
N ASP A 678 -32.44 5.37 1.21
CA ASP A 678 -32.70 5.50 -0.23
C ASP A 678 -31.42 5.46 -1.06
N ALA A 679 -30.34 6.10 -0.58
CA ALA A 679 -29.03 6.16 -1.24
C ALA A 679 -28.09 4.98 -0.87
N GLY A 680 -28.54 4.04 -0.02
CA GLY A 680 -27.78 2.86 0.38
C GLY A 680 -26.53 3.13 1.23
N HIS A 681 -26.43 4.31 1.83
CA HIS A 681 -25.26 4.81 2.57
C HIS A 681 -25.15 4.18 3.98
N HIS A 682 -24.90 2.87 4.04
CA HIS A 682 -24.84 2.08 5.28
C HIS A 682 -23.95 2.66 6.40
N GLU A 683 -22.77 3.20 6.09
CA GLU A 683 -21.89 3.86 7.07
C GLU A 683 -22.55 5.10 7.71
N LEU A 684 -23.31 5.87 6.92
CA LEU A 684 -24.03 7.05 7.38
C LEU A 684 -25.27 6.66 8.20
N ILE A 685 -25.97 5.58 7.83
CA ILE A 685 -27.05 4.97 8.61
C ILE A 685 -26.54 4.57 9.99
N GLU A 686 -25.42 3.84 10.04
CA GLU A 686 -24.81 3.40 11.30
C GLU A 686 -24.45 4.60 12.19
N LYS A 687 -23.89 5.67 11.61
CA LYS A 687 -23.59 6.91 12.34
C LYS A 687 -24.83 7.66 12.83
N LEU A 688 -25.88 7.77 12.02
CA LEU A 688 -27.14 8.40 12.40
C LEU A 688 -27.80 7.66 13.58
N VAL A 689 -27.78 6.33 13.56
CA VAL A 689 -28.32 5.51 14.65
C VAL A 689 -27.43 5.57 15.91
N GLU A 690 -26.11 5.62 15.78
CA GLU A 690 -25.21 5.90 16.92
C GLU A 690 -25.47 7.25 17.59
N LEU A 691 -25.87 8.27 16.81
CA LEU A 691 -26.27 9.59 17.32
C LEU A 691 -27.73 9.63 17.81
N GLY A 692 -28.48 8.52 17.68
CA GLY A 692 -29.83 8.34 18.22
C GLY A 692 -30.98 8.66 17.26
N ALA A 693 -30.78 8.66 15.94
CA ALA A 693 -31.87 8.79 14.97
C ALA A 693 -32.98 7.74 15.19
N PHE A 694 -34.24 8.12 15.05
CA PHE A 694 -35.37 7.24 15.33
C PHE A 694 -35.61 6.24 14.18
N VAL A 695 -35.11 5.02 14.37
CA VAL A 695 -35.14 3.92 13.37
C VAL A 695 -36.56 3.61 12.86
N GLN A 696 -37.58 3.78 13.71
CA GLN A 696 -38.99 3.54 13.39
C GLN A 696 -39.75 4.81 12.95
N ALA A 697 -39.04 5.88 12.57
CA ALA A 697 -39.66 7.04 11.92
C ALA A 697 -40.38 6.62 10.63
N GLN A 698 -41.47 7.32 10.28
CA GLN A 698 -42.31 7.03 9.12
C GLN A 698 -42.46 8.29 8.25
N ASP A 699 -42.38 8.13 6.93
CA ASP A 699 -42.63 9.21 5.97
C ASP A 699 -44.13 9.48 5.74
N SER A 700 -44.46 10.40 4.84
CA SER A 700 -45.84 10.74 4.44
C SER A 700 -46.68 9.61 3.83
N HIS A 701 -46.08 8.43 3.61
CA HIS A 701 -46.72 7.22 3.09
C HIS A 701 -46.63 6.04 4.08
N GLY A 702 -46.26 6.32 5.33
CA GLY A 702 -46.07 5.32 6.38
C GLY A 702 -44.81 4.47 6.23
N ARG A 703 -43.87 4.80 5.32
CA ARG A 703 -42.66 3.98 5.09
C ARG A 703 -41.57 4.30 6.11
N THR A 704 -40.97 3.27 6.68
CA THR A 704 -39.74 3.38 7.50
C THR A 704 -38.47 3.42 6.64
N ALA A 705 -37.34 3.79 7.25
CA ALA A 705 -36.03 3.70 6.59
C ALA A 705 -35.73 2.28 6.05
N LEU A 706 -36.14 1.22 6.76
CA LEU A 706 -35.98 -0.16 6.28
C LEU A 706 -36.87 -0.44 5.07
N THR A 707 -38.11 0.07 5.06
CA THR A 707 -39.01 -0.05 3.90
C THR A 707 -38.40 0.61 2.67
N ARG A 708 -37.83 1.81 2.83
CA ARG A 708 -37.16 2.57 1.76
C ARG A 708 -35.87 1.91 1.25
N ALA A 709 -35.00 1.42 2.15
CA ALA A 709 -33.85 0.59 1.76
C ALA A 709 -34.27 -0.67 0.97
N CYS A 710 -35.45 -1.24 1.29
CA CYS A 710 -35.97 -2.43 0.60
C CYS A 710 -36.68 -2.13 -0.73
N GLU A 711 -37.27 -0.93 -0.88
CA GLU A 711 -37.78 -0.41 -2.15
C GLU A 711 -36.62 -0.13 -3.12
N ALA A 712 -35.55 0.52 -2.65
CA ALA A 712 -34.34 0.79 -3.43
C ALA A 712 -33.44 -0.45 -3.68
N GLY A 713 -33.50 -1.47 -2.81
CA GLY A 713 -32.74 -2.73 -2.95
C GLY A 713 -31.38 -2.76 -2.28
N HIS A 714 -31.09 -1.81 -1.40
CA HIS A 714 -29.77 -1.64 -0.78
C HIS A 714 -29.52 -2.65 0.35
N VAL A 715 -29.10 -3.87 -0.01
CA VAL A 715 -28.83 -5.01 0.90
C VAL A 715 -28.03 -4.63 2.15
N ARG A 716 -26.98 -3.80 2.02
CA ARG A 716 -26.18 -3.36 3.18
C ARG A 716 -26.95 -2.41 4.09
N ALA A 717 -27.63 -1.41 3.54
CA ALA A 717 -28.44 -0.47 4.32
C ALA A 717 -29.59 -1.20 5.06
N ALA A 718 -30.30 -2.09 4.35
CA ALA A 718 -31.33 -2.94 4.96
C ALA A 718 -30.76 -3.83 6.08
N LYS A 719 -29.59 -4.45 5.88
CA LYS A 719 -28.91 -5.23 6.93
C LYS A 719 -28.54 -4.37 8.14
N SER A 720 -27.87 -3.23 7.95
CA SER A 720 -27.48 -2.35 9.06
C SER A 720 -28.69 -1.80 9.82
N LEU A 721 -29.84 -1.59 9.17
CA LEU A 721 -31.10 -1.23 9.83
C LEU A 721 -31.69 -2.39 10.63
N ILE A 722 -31.70 -3.62 10.07
CA ILE A 722 -32.17 -4.83 10.77
C ILE A 722 -31.30 -5.16 11.98
N ASP A 723 -29.97 -5.11 11.82
CA ASP A 723 -28.99 -5.34 12.91
C ASP A 723 -29.07 -4.26 14.02
N LYS A 724 -29.72 -3.11 13.74
CA LYS A 724 -30.02 -2.03 14.69
C LYS A 724 -31.49 -2.01 15.15
N GLY A 725 -32.27 -3.06 14.87
CA GLY A 725 -33.62 -3.25 15.41
C GLY A 725 -34.78 -2.60 14.64
N ALA A 726 -34.60 -2.28 13.35
CA ALA A 726 -35.71 -1.83 12.51
C ALA A 726 -36.80 -2.91 12.35
N ASP A 727 -38.08 -2.51 12.35
CA ASP A 727 -39.19 -3.45 12.24
C ASP A 727 -39.43 -3.86 10.78
N ALA A 728 -39.08 -5.09 10.44
CA ALA A 728 -39.31 -5.68 9.13
C ALA A 728 -40.77 -6.12 8.89
N SER A 729 -41.59 -6.19 9.95
CA SER A 729 -43.02 -6.54 9.90
C SER A 729 -43.95 -5.32 9.78
N HIS A 730 -43.40 -4.12 9.97
CA HIS A 730 -44.12 -2.85 9.78
C HIS A 730 -44.73 -2.73 8.39
N GLN A 731 -45.94 -2.17 8.31
CA GLN A 731 -46.72 -2.01 7.08
C GLN A 731 -46.83 -0.52 6.73
N ASP A 732 -46.51 -0.17 5.47
CA ASP A 732 -46.78 1.17 4.93
C ASP A 732 -48.29 1.43 4.75
N ASP A 733 -48.69 2.64 4.35
CA ASP A 733 -50.10 3.01 4.13
C ASP A 733 -50.80 2.19 3.02
N ARG A 734 -50.06 1.38 2.26
CA ARG A 734 -50.56 0.45 1.24
C ARG A 734 -50.69 -0.99 1.78
N GLY A 735 -50.37 -1.22 3.06
CA GLY A 735 -50.37 -2.53 3.72
C GLY A 735 -49.17 -3.40 3.36
N LEU A 736 -48.08 -2.82 2.83
CA LEU A 736 -46.92 -3.55 2.34
C LEU A 736 -45.77 -3.52 3.34
N ILE A 737 -45.29 -4.71 3.70
CA ILE A 737 -44.05 -4.90 4.48
C ILE A 737 -42.81 -4.79 3.59
N CYS A 738 -41.63 -4.60 4.19
CA CYS A 738 -40.37 -4.41 3.45
C CYS A 738 -40.03 -5.56 2.48
N VAL A 739 -40.43 -6.80 2.79
CA VAL A 739 -40.29 -7.96 1.88
C VAL A 739 -41.08 -7.77 0.59
N LYS A 740 -42.29 -7.20 0.65
CA LYS A 740 -43.12 -7.01 -0.55
C LYS A 740 -42.59 -5.91 -1.46
N TRP A 741 -41.85 -4.95 -0.92
CA TRP A 741 -41.06 -4.00 -1.71
C TRP A 741 -39.89 -4.68 -2.43
N ALA A 742 -39.14 -5.53 -1.72
CA ALA A 742 -38.07 -6.33 -2.32
C ALA A 742 -38.58 -7.33 -3.39
N GLU A 743 -39.77 -7.93 -3.19
CA GLU A 743 -40.41 -8.81 -4.18
C GLU A 743 -40.84 -8.05 -5.44
N GLN A 744 -41.57 -6.94 -5.28
CA GLN A 744 -42.13 -6.18 -6.41
C GLN A 744 -41.04 -5.58 -7.30
N ASN A 745 -39.92 -5.14 -6.70
CA ASN A 745 -38.79 -4.55 -7.42
C ASN A 745 -37.71 -5.58 -7.83
N GLY A 746 -37.88 -6.86 -7.47
CA GLY A 746 -37.02 -7.97 -7.95
C GLY A 746 -35.66 -8.12 -7.25
N HIS A 747 -35.51 -7.59 -6.02
CA HIS A 747 -34.24 -7.49 -5.30
C HIS A 747 -33.80 -8.83 -4.67
N SER A 748 -33.42 -9.79 -5.51
CA SER A 748 -33.16 -11.19 -5.13
C SER A 748 -32.19 -11.42 -3.95
N GLU A 749 -31.08 -10.68 -3.86
CA GLU A 749 -30.11 -10.85 -2.75
C GLU A 749 -30.64 -10.26 -1.42
N LEU A 750 -31.46 -9.20 -1.50
CA LEU A 750 -32.16 -8.65 -0.35
C LEU A 750 -33.26 -9.61 0.13
N LEU A 751 -33.99 -10.27 -0.77
CA LEU A 751 -34.95 -11.31 -0.40
C LEU A 751 -34.28 -12.44 0.39
N ARG A 752 -33.11 -12.92 -0.06
CA ARG A 752 -32.34 -13.94 0.67
C ARG A 752 -31.92 -13.49 2.08
N LEU A 753 -31.59 -12.21 2.27
CA LEU A 753 -31.32 -11.63 3.59
C LEU A 753 -32.59 -11.68 4.46
N LEU A 754 -33.71 -11.16 3.93
CA LEU A 754 -34.98 -11.06 4.64
C LEU A 754 -35.55 -12.44 4.99
N ASP A 755 -35.60 -13.38 4.05
CA ASP A 755 -36.04 -14.77 4.27
C ASP A 755 -35.28 -15.41 5.45
N SER A 756 -33.96 -15.21 5.51
CA SER A 756 -33.14 -15.74 6.61
C SER A 756 -33.45 -15.11 7.97
N PHE A 757 -33.90 -13.85 7.99
CA PHE A 757 -34.33 -13.14 9.19
C PHE A 757 -35.71 -13.61 9.67
N PHE A 758 -36.69 -13.73 8.77
CA PHE A 758 -38.03 -14.22 9.12
C PHE A 758 -37.98 -15.68 9.62
N LEU A 759 -37.26 -16.57 8.93
CA LEU A 759 -37.05 -17.96 9.39
C LEU A 759 -36.39 -18.03 10.78
N ARG A 760 -35.51 -17.09 11.13
CA ARG A 760 -34.90 -17.02 12.48
C ARG A 760 -35.92 -16.64 13.55
N ASN A 761 -36.84 -15.73 13.23
CA ASN A 761 -37.87 -15.28 14.18
C ASN A 761 -39.00 -16.30 14.36
N GLU A 762 -39.35 -17.09 13.35
CA GLU A 762 -40.32 -18.20 13.50
C GLU A 762 -39.82 -19.26 14.50
N ASN A 763 -38.53 -19.64 14.42
CA ASN A 763 -37.92 -20.57 15.38
C ASN A 763 -37.90 -19.99 16.81
N ARG A 764 -37.66 -18.67 16.94
CA ARG A 764 -37.63 -17.98 18.24
C ARG A 764 -38.96 -18.14 19.00
N ALA A 765 -40.10 -17.93 18.36
CA ALA A 765 -41.41 -18.06 19.02
C ALA A 765 -41.67 -19.50 19.55
N GLN A 766 -41.21 -20.53 18.84
CA GLN A 766 -41.31 -21.92 19.29
C GLN A 766 -40.37 -22.21 20.48
N GLU A 767 -39.19 -21.58 20.51
CA GLU A 767 -38.23 -21.69 21.62
C GLU A 767 -38.68 -20.91 22.85
N GLU A 768 -39.38 -19.78 22.69
CA GLU A 768 -39.99 -19.03 23.79
C GLU A 768 -41.08 -19.86 24.50
N GLN A 769 -42.02 -20.47 23.75
CA GLN A 769 -42.97 -21.44 24.32
C GLN A 769 -42.26 -22.64 24.98
N LEU A 770 -41.27 -23.22 24.29
CA LEU A 770 -40.27 -24.17 24.80
C LEU A 770 -39.80 -23.88 26.24
N SER A 771 -39.39 -22.62 26.42
CA SER A 771 -38.70 -22.11 27.59
C SER A 771 -39.64 -21.91 28.78
N THR A 772 -40.80 -21.27 28.56
CA THR A 772 -41.80 -21.05 29.61
C THR A 772 -42.35 -22.38 30.15
N GLU A 773 -42.70 -23.34 29.27
CA GLU A 773 -43.17 -24.68 29.69
C GLU A 773 -42.10 -25.44 30.51
N LEU A 774 -40.82 -25.26 30.20
CA LEU A 774 -39.72 -25.87 30.95
C LEU A 774 -39.50 -25.20 32.31
N HIS A 775 -39.64 -23.87 32.37
CA HIS A 775 -39.56 -23.10 33.60
C HIS A 775 -40.69 -23.48 34.59
N GLU A 776 -41.93 -23.59 34.12
CA GLU A 776 -43.06 -24.09 34.93
C GLU A 776 -42.80 -25.50 35.47
N LEU A 777 -42.30 -26.41 34.62
CA LEU A 777 -41.95 -27.77 35.01
C LEU A 777 -40.89 -27.78 36.12
N PHE A 778 -39.79 -27.03 35.97
CA PHE A 778 -38.74 -26.92 36.99
C PHE A 778 -39.29 -26.39 38.31
N ASN A 779 -40.13 -25.35 38.29
CA ASN A 779 -40.80 -24.86 39.50
C ASN A 779 -41.68 -25.94 40.15
N SER A 780 -42.46 -26.70 39.38
CA SER A 780 -43.33 -27.77 39.89
C SER A 780 -42.55 -28.96 40.48
N ALA A 781 -41.37 -29.25 39.93
CA ALA A 781 -40.41 -30.24 40.44
C ALA A 781 -39.62 -29.73 41.67
N GLY A 782 -39.78 -28.45 42.04
CA GLY A 782 -39.20 -27.87 43.25
C GLY A 782 -37.88 -27.13 43.06
N PHE A 783 -37.50 -26.76 41.84
CA PHE A 783 -36.34 -25.88 41.57
C PHE A 783 -36.72 -24.39 41.74
N THR A 784 -37.38 -24.05 42.85
CA THR A 784 -37.90 -22.69 43.09
C THR A 784 -36.88 -21.80 43.81
N ARG A 785 -37.04 -20.49 43.67
CA ARG A 785 -36.17 -19.47 44.27
C ARG A 785 -36.11 -19.59 45.80
N GLU A 786 -37.23 -19.79 46.46
CA GLU A 786 -37.34 -19.87 47.93
C GLU A 786 -36.54 -21.07 48.47
N ARG A 787 -36.50 -22.17 47.70
CA ARG A 787 -35.75 -23.38 48.06
C ARG A 787 -34.25 -23.17 47.90
N ALA A 788 -33.82 -22.49 46.85
CA ALA A 788 -32.42 -22.08 46.67
C ALA A 788 -31.97 -21.10 47.78
N GLU A 789 -32.83 -20.14 48.16
CA GLU A 789 -32.57 -19.22 49.27
C GLU A 789 -32.53 -19.97 50.63
N CYS A 790 -33.41 -20.94 50.87
CA CYS A 790 -33.35 -21.79 52.06
C CYS A 790 -32.07 -22.65 52.13
N GLN A 791 -31.66 -23.28 51.02
CA GLN A 791 -30.40 -24.03 50.94
C GLN A 791 -29.19 -23.12 51.24
N LYS A 792 -29.17 -21.91 50.66
CA LYS A 792 -28.13 -20.89 50.90
C LYS A 792 -28.07 -20.45 52.38
N VAL A 793 -29.21 -20.19 53.01
CA VAL A 793 -29.27 -19.84 54.45
C VAL A 793 -28.78 -20.99 55.33
N MET A 794 -29.16 -22.24 55.03
CA MET A 794 -28.69 -23.42 55.77
C MET A 794 -27.17 -23.61 55.63
N ALA A 795 -26.63 -23.46 54.42
CA ALA A 795 -25.21 -23.56 54.16
C ALA A 795 -24.39 -22.44 54.84
N ASP A 796 -24.91 -21.21 54.92
CA ASP A 796 -24.27 -20.13 55.69
C ASP A 796 -24.36 -20.37 57.22
N CYS A 797 -25.43 -21.00 57.71
CA CYS A 797 -25.50 -21.46 59.10
C CYS A 797 -24.45 -22.54 59.40
N LEU A 798 -24.27 -23.51 58.50
CA LEU A 798 -23.24 -24.55 58.62
C LEU A 798 -21.83 -23.95 58.59
N GLN A 799 -21.56 -22.97 57.72
CA GLN A 799 -20.29 -22.24 57.68
C GLN A 799 -19.99 -21.50 59.01
N ARG A 800 -21.02 -20.93 59.66
CA ARG A 800 -20.87 -20.26 60.97
C ARG A 800 -20.56 -21.26 62.10
N ILE A 801 -21.20 -22.43 62.08
CA ILE A 801 -20.92 -23.52 63.03
C ILE A 801 -19.50 -24.08 62.80
N ALA A 802 -19.11 -24.29 61.55
CA ALA A 802 -17.78 -24.74 61.15
C ALA A 802 -16.66 -23.85 61.72
N ILE A 803 -16.74 -22.53 61.52
CA ILE A 803 -15.77 -21.55 62.06
C ILE A 803 -15.70 -21.63 63.59
N ALA A 804 -16.86 -21.71 64.27
CA ALA A 804 -16.92 -21.76 65.73
C ALA A 804 -16.33 -23.05 66.34
N VAL A 805 -16.38 -24.16 65.60
CA VAL A 805 -15.84 -25.47 66.04
C VAL A 805 -14.35 -25.60 65.73
N VAL A 806 -13.92 -25.22 64.51
CA VAL A 806 -12.53 -25.42 64.05
C VAL A 806 -11.58 -24.33 64.56
N ARG A 807 -12.07 -23.10 64.76
CA ARG A 807 -11.29 -21.92 65.24
C ARG A 807 -10.10 -21.54 64.34
N ASP A 808 -10.27 -21.70 63.04
CA ASP A 808 -9.29 -21.36 62.01
C ASP A 808 -10.01 -20.79 60.77
N ASP A 809 -9.31 -20.10 59.87
CA ASP A 809 -9.89 -19.38 58.71
C ASP A 809 -10.24 -20.31 57.53
N SER A 810 -10.92 -21.42 57.85
CA SER A 810 -11.34 -22.47 56.94
C SER A 810 -12.77 -22.26 56.42
N TRP A 811 -12.95 -22.32 55.10
CA TRP A 811 -14.21 -22.20 54.41
C TRP A 811 -14.68 -23.54 53.84
N LEU A 812 -15.98 -23.76 53.82
CA LEU A 812 -16.60 -24.99 53.35
C LEU A 812 -16.97 -24.86 51.86
N THR A 813 -16.58 -25.83 51.04
CA THR A 813 -16.71 -25.82 49.58
C THR A 813 -17.34 -27.12 49.10
N GLY A 814 -18.34 -27.06 48.22
CA GLY A 814 -19.09 -28.27 47.81
C GLY A 814 -20.46 -27.97 47.19
N SER A 815 -21.15 -29.03 46.75
CA SER A 815 -22.50 -28.94 46.16
C SER A 815 -23.59 -29.19 47.19
N TYR A 816 -24.36 -28.15 47.52
CA TYR A 816 -25.58 -28.27 48.34
C TYR A 816 -26.85 -28.54 47.50
N ALA A 817 -26.73 -28.58 46.17
CA ALA A 817 -27.89 -28.74 45.29
C ALA A 817 -28.46 -30.17 45.31
N GLU A 818 -27.62 -31.18 45.56
CA GLU A 818 -27.98 -32.59 45.49
C GLU A 818 -28.25 -33.17 46.88
N GLY A 819 -29.53 -33.29 47.23
CA GLY A 819 -29.99 -33.82 48.52
C GLY A 819 -29.80 -35.34 48.71
N TRP A 820 -28.72 -35.92 48.17
CA TRP A 820 -28.56 -37.37 47.99
C TRP A 820 -27.27 -37.98 48.59
N ALA A 821 -26.29 -37.17 49.05
CA ALA A 821 -25.10 -37.69 49.76
C ALA A 821 -24.54 -36.69 50.80
N ASN A 822 -25.03 -36.73 52.04
CA ASN A 822 -24.42 -35.98 53.16
C ASN A 822 -24.55 -36.72 54.50
N SER A 823 -23.73 -37.77 54.64
CA SER A 823 -23.64 -38.57 55.86
C SER A 823 -22.65 -37.94 56.85
N LEU A 824 -23.11 -37.07 57.74
CA LEU A 824 -22.28 -36.52 58.84
C LEU A 824 -22.13 -37.56 59.98
N VAL A 825 -21.41 -38.65 59.69
CA VAL A 825 -21.28 -39.82 60.59
C VAL A 825 -20.54 -39.51 61.90
N GLN A 826 -19.74 -38.45 61.96
CA GLN A 826 -18.90 -38.14 63.13
C GLN A 826 -19.21 -36.77 63.74
N VAL A 827 -19.51 -36.77 65.04
CA VAL A 827 -19.84 -35.57 65.85
C VAL A 827 -18.59 -34.75 66.23
N ASN A 828 -17.56 -34.76 65.37
CA ASN A 828 -16.27 -34.09 65.54
C ASN A 828 -16.00 -33.01 64.48
N GLY A 829 -16.97 -32.73 63.61
CA GLY A 829 -16.89 -31.69 62.57
C GLY A 829 -16.20 -32.12 61.26
N ARG A 830 -15.98 -33.43 61.03
CA ARG A 830 -15.39 -33.94 59.77
C ARG A 830 -16.45 -34.58 58.87
N THR A 831 -16.32 -34.39 57.56
CA THR A 831 -17.16 -35.02 56.53
C THR A 831 -16.79 -36.50 56.34
N ALA A 832 -17.77 -37.34 55.98
CA ALA A 832 -17.54 -38.75 55.67
C ALA A 832 -16.93 -38.94 54.27
N ASP A 833 -16.27 -40.08 54.04
CA ASP A 833 -15.42 -40.36 52.87
C ASP A 833 -16.16 -40.36 51.52
N ASP A 834 -17.48 -40.30 51.54
CA ASP A 834 -18.44 -40.29 50.43
C ASP A 834 -19.16 -38.94 50.22
N SER A 835 -18.79 -37.89 50.95
CA SER A 835 -19.44 -36.56 50.89
C SER A 835 -18.72 -35.60 49.93
N ASP A 836 -19.49 -35.01 49.00
CA ASP A 836 -19.08 -33.95 48.06
C ASP A 836 -18.90 -32.56 48.70
N ILE A 837 -18.42 -32.55 49.95
CA ILE A 837 -18.16 -31.34 50.75
C ILE A 837 -16.74 -31.41 51.34
N ASP A 838 -15.91 -30.47 50.91
CA ASP A 838 -14.53 -30.29 51.31
C ASP A 838 -14.33 -28.99 52.13
N TRP A 839 -13.11 -28.84 52.65
CA TRP A 839 -12.68 -27.70 53.46
C TRP A 839 -11.49 -27.02 52.77
N THR A 840 -11.57 -25.71 52.58
CA THR A 840 -10.57 -24.89 51.89
C THR A 840 -10.11 -23.76 52.79
N VAL A 841 -8.81 -23.71 53.10
CA VAL A 841 -8.18 -22.59 53.83
C VAL A 841 -7.87 -21.47 52.83
N VAL A 842 -8.24 -20.23 53.14
CA VAL A 842 -8.04 -19.07 52.24
C VAL A 842 -6.97 -18.15 52.82
N VAL A 843 -5.75 -18.23 52.28
CA VAL A 843 -4.62 -17.38 52.71
C VAL A 843 -4.60 -16.09 51.90
N ALA A 844 -4.75 -14.94 52.57
CA ALA A 844 -4.81 -13.64 51.90
C ALA A 844 -3.44 -13.17 51.37
N LEU A 845 -3.46 -12.48 50.23
CA LEU A 845 -2.35 -11.70 49.64
C LEU A 845 -1.08 -12.48 49.24
N GLN A 846 -1.14 -13.80 49.09
CA GLN A 846 -0.07 -14.58 48.44
C GLN A 846 -0.32 -14.76 46.93
N LYS A 847 0.75 -14.70 46.12
CA LYS A 847 0.74 -15.14 44.71
C LYS A 847 1.05 -16.62 44.63
N PHE A 848 0.47 -17.31 43.65
CA PHE A 848 0.65 -18.76 43.43
C PHE A 848 1.12 -19.02 42.00
N HIS A 849 1.96 -20.04 41.81
CA HIS A 849 2.36 -20.54 40.49
C HIS A 849 1.99 -22.02 40.35
N LEU A 850 1.64 -22.46 39.13
CA LEU A 850 1.31 -23.86 38.84
C LEU A 850 2.56 -24.76 38.85
N GLN A 851 2.36 -26.04 39.12
CA GLN A 851 3.41 -27.07 39.07
C GLN A 851 4.07 -27.11 37.68
N GLY A 852 5.33 -26.66 37.59
CA GLY A 852 6.11 -26.57 36.35
C GLY A 852 6.32 -25.14 35.82
N GLY A 853 5.67 -24.13 36.40
CA GLY A 853 5.72 -22.73 35.93
C GLY A 853 7.00 -21.93 36.20
N CYS A 854 8.07 -22.53 36.75
CA CYS A 854 9.36 -21.86 36.95
C CYS A 854 10.47 -22.56 36.16
N SER A 855 11.07 -21.84 35.21
CA SER A 855 12.02 -22.38 34.23
C SER A 855 13.50 -22.32 34.67
N GLU A 856 13.79 -22.64 35.94
CA GLU A 856 15.18 -22.85 36.41
C GLU A 856 15.37 -24.26 36.98
N ALA A 857 16.37 -24.97 36.44
CA ALA A 857 16.63 -26.38 36.74
C ALA A 857 17.41 -26.57 38.06
N GLY A 858 16.76 -26.39 39.21
CA GLY A 858 17.47 -26.42 40.50
C GLY A 858 16.65 -26.60 41.79
N ARG A 859 16.14 -27.82 42.03
CA ARG A 859 15.64 -28.29 43.35
C ARG A 859 14.52 -27.45 44.02
N SER A 860 13.31 -27.54 43.49
CA SER A 860 12.07 -27.35 44.27
C SER A 860 11.12 -28.52 43.98
N GLN A 861 10.42 -29.00 45.02
CA GLN A 861 9.34 -29.99 44.85
C GLN A 861 8.00 -29.26 44.75
N PRO A 862 7.03 -29.74 43.95
CA PRO A 862 5.72 -29.10 43.81
C PRO A 862 4.85 -29.21 45.06
N ALA A 863 3.73 -28.48 45.08
CA ALA A 863 2.59 -28.81 45.91
C ALA A 863 1.95 -30.12 45.41
N VAL A 864 2.37 -31.25 45.98
CA VAL A 864 1.96 -32.59 45.55
C VAL A 864 0.73 -33.06 46.34
N ALA A 865 -0.39 -33.30 45.64
CA ALA A 865 -1.42 -34.21 46.13
C ALA A 865 -0.81 -35.63 46.17
N THR A 866 -0.72 -36.24 47.36
CA THR A 866 0.11 -37.44 47.55
C THR A 866 -0.41 -38.66 46.79
N PRO A 867 0.48 -39.49 46.20
CA PRO A 867 0.07 -40.72 45.54
C PRO A 867 -0.54 -41.68 46.56
N ALA A 868 -1.49 -42.51 46.11
CA ALA A 868 -2.32 -43.34 46.99
C ALA A 868 -1.58 -44.51 47.64
N SER A 869 -0.77 -44.23 48.67
CA SER A 869 -0.43 -45.22 49.70
C SER A 869 -1.66 -45.53 50.55
N GLY A 870 -1.84 -46.81 50.92
CA GLY A 870 -2.91 -47.20 51.83
C GLY A 870 -2.79 -46.51 53.21
N VAL A 871 -3.94 -46.26 53.85
CA VAL A 871 -4.11 -45.45 55.08
C VAL A 871 -3.94 -43.93 54.83
N ARG A 872 -5.03 -43.27 54.38
CA ARG A 872 -5.12 -41.80 54.29
C ARG A 872 -5.55 -41.18 55.64
N PRO A 873 -4.90 -40.09 56.09
CA PRO A 873 -5.51 -39.08 56.96
C PRO A 873 -6.05 -37.92 56.10
N ARG A 874 -7.36 -37.64 56.18
CA ARG A 874 -8.01 -36.57 55.39
C ARG A 874 -7.68 -35.19 55.98
N LEU A 875 -6.76 -34.46 55.34
CA LEU A 875 -6.42 -33.04 55.55
C LEU A 875 -5.58 -32.57 54.34
N ASP A 876 -6.22 -32.13 53.26
CA ASP A 876 -5.54 -31.54 52.09
C ASP A 876 -5.15 -30.09 52.39
N LEU A 877 -4.23 -29.92 53.34
CA LEU A 877 -3.65 -28.64 53.73
C LEU A 877 -2.64 -28.16 52.66
N CYS A 878 -3.14 -27.37 51.71
CA CYS A 878 -2.32 -26.59 50.79
C CYS A 878 -1.44 -25.58 51.55
N HIS A 879 -0.19 -25.97 51.85
CA HIS A 879 0.82 -25.08 52.42
C HIS A 879 1.59 -24.38 51.30
N ALA A 880 1.61 -23.04 51.32
CA ALA A 880 2.46 -22.24 50.44
C ALA A 880 3.83 -21.97 51.10
N PHE A 881 4.91 -22.10 50.33
CA PHE A 881 6.26 -21.73 50.74
C PHE A 881 6.85 -20.68 49.79
N GLN A 882 7.64 -19.77 50.36
CA GLN A 882 8.13 -18.57 49.69
C GLN A 882 9.50 -18.80 49.02
N CYS A 883 9.62 -18.50 47.72
CA CYS A 883 10.89 -18.09 47.13
C CYS A 883 10.70 -17.07 46.01
N CYS A 884 11.75 -16.27 45.85
CA CYS A 884 12.18 -15.70 44.57
C CYS A 884 11.34 -14.50 44.09
N SER A 885 12.03 -13.44 43.68
CA SER A 885 11.47 -12.09 43.50
C SER A 885 11.15 -11.74 42.04
N ASP A 886 10.67 -10.51 41.83
CA ASP A 886 10.76 -9.77 40.56
C ASP A 886 9.76 -10.11 39.44
N PHE A 887 8.48 -10.37 39.80
CA PHE A 887 7.37 -10.32 38.85
C PHE A 887 6.15 -9.51 39.38
N CYS A 888 6.21 -8.17 39.27
CA CYS A 888 5.08 -7.29 39.59
C CYS A 888 5.23 -5.86 39.03
N THR A 889 4.81 -5.61 37.78
CA THR A 889 4.78 -4.27 37.16
C THR A 889 3.39 -3.82 36.67
N ASP A 890 2.33 -4.28 37.32
CA ASP A 890 1.10 -3.51 37.50
C ASP A 890 0.42 -3.92 38.82
N PRO A 891 0.14 -3.00 39.77
CA PRO A 891 -0.59 -3.31 41.00
C PRO A 891 -2.11 -3.37 40.79
N GLN A 892 -2.59 -4.15 39.82
CA GLN A 892 -3.96 -4.64 39.85
C GLN A 892 -4.16 -5.48 41.10
N LYS A 893 -4.78 -4.87 42.12
CA LYS A 893 -5.10 -5.53 43.37
C LYS A 893 -6.08 -6.66 43.07
N ILE A 894 -5.74 -7.88 43.48
CA ILE A 894 -6.73 -8.92 43.76
C ILE A 894 -7.52 -8.46 45.00
N LYS A 895 -8.43 -7.51 44.78
CA LYS A 895 -9.62 -7.36 45.61
C LYS A 895 -10.55 -8.51 45.23
N LEU A 896 -10.46 -9.59 46.01
CA LEU A 896 -11.69 -10.30 46.37
C LEU A 896 -12.71 -9.23 46.81
N ILE A 897 -13.92 -9.26 46.25
CA ILE A 897 -14.93 -8.22 46.49
C ILE A 897 -15.57 -8.42 47.87
N THR A 898 -14.81 -8.07 48.90
CA THR A 898 -15.31 -7.62 50.19
C THR A 898 -15.97 -6.24 49.95
N ASP A 899 -17.25 -6.00 50.28
CA ASP A 899 -17.96 -6.52 51.46
C ASP A 899 -19.43 -6.97 51.22
N GLN A 900 -19.90 -7.17 49.99
CA GLN A 900 -21.35 -7.29 49.70
C GLN A 900 -21.86 -8.54 48.95
N LEU A 901 -21.11 -9.65 48.90
CA LEU A 901 -21.63 -10.93 48.39
C LEU A 901 -21.87 -11.96 49.51
N PRO A 902 -23.10 -12.49 49.68
CA PRO A 902 -23.37 -13.51 50.67
C PRO A 902 -22.74 -14.85 50.29
N LYS A 903 -21.85 -15.30 51.18
CA LYS A 903 -21.21 -16.61 51.39
C LYS A 903 -21.89 -17.85 50.76
N VAL A 904 -21.08 -18.90 50.62
CA VAL A 904 -21.35 -20.28 50.11
C VAL A 904 -20.88 -20.50 48.65
N HIS A 905 -19.76 -21.23 48.52
CA HIS A 905 -19.10 -21.52 47.25
C HIS A 905 -19.63 -22.80 46.57
N LEU A 906 -20.83 -22.69 45.99
CA LEU A 906 -21.40 -23.68 45.07
C LEU A 906 -20.66 -23.73 43.72
N THR A 907 -20.55 -24.95 43.16
CA THR A 907 -20.13 -25.42 41.81
C THR A 907 -19.54 -24.39 40.83
N TYR A 908 -18.29 -24.63 40.41
CA TYR A 908 -17.46 -23.67 39.67
C TYR A 908 -17.94 -23.35 38.24
N HIS A 909 -18.07 -24.36 37.37
CA HIS A 909 -18.33 -24.17 35.93
C HIS A 909 -19.65 -23.46 35.62
N ALA A 910 -20.73 -23.79 36.32
CA ALA A 910 -22.03 -23.14 36.14
C ALA A 910 -21.99 -21.65 36.51
N LYS A 911 -21.18 -21.27 37.50
CA LYS A 911 -20.94 -19.87 37.86
C LYS A 911 -20.12 -19.13 36.81
N THR A 912 -19.07 -19.74 36.25
CA THR A 912 -18.28 -19.15 35.16
C THR A 912 -19.17 -18.74 33.98
N LEU A 913 -20.06 -19.64 33.53
CA LEU A 913 -20.99 -19.34 32.43
C LEU A 913 -22.06 -18.31 32.84
N LEU A 914 -22.62 -18.42 34.05
CA LEU A 914 -23.58 -17.44 34.57
C LEU A 914 -22.99 -16.02 34.62
N PHE A 915 -21.75 -15.87 35.13
CA PHE A 915 -21.13 -14.54 35.22
C PHE A 915 -20.72 -13.98 33.85
N PHE A 916 -20.22 -14.81 32.91
CA PHE A 916 -20.02 -14.35 31.53
C PHE A 916 -21.34 -13.93 30.85
N MET A 917 -22.46 -14.60 31.13
CA MET A 917 -23.77 -14.21 30.61
C MET A 917 -24.29 -12.91 31.27
N LEU A 918 -23.98 -12.67 32.54
CA LEU A 918 -24.29 -11.41 33.25
C LEU A 918 -23.39 -10.25 32.82
N GLU A 919 -22.15 -10.52 32.40
CA GLU A 919 -21.26 -9.53 31.78
C GLU A 919 -21.74 -9.18 30.37
N LYS A 920 -22.07 -10.20 29.56
CA LYS A 920 -22.56 -10.04 28.18
C LYS A 920 -23.89 -9.27 28.09
N HIS A 921 -24.84 -9.57 28.97
CA HIS A 921 -26.19 -8.97 28.97
C HIS A 921 -26.34 -7.83 29.99
N GLY A 922 -25.29 -7.50 30.74
CA GLY A 922 -25.27 -6.42 31.73
C GLY A 922 -26.16 -6.65 32.97
N THR A 923 -26.16 -5.64 33.85
CA THR A 923 -26.98 -5.64 35.08
C THR A 923 -28.27 -4.83 34.97
N GLU A 924 -28.42 -4.00 33.95
CA GLU A 924 -29.60 -3.14 33.76
C GLU A 924 -30.71 -3.87 32.98
N ASP A 925 -30.35 -4.64 31.94
CA ASP A 925 -31.26 -5.55 31.21
C ASP A 925 -31.46 -6.91 31.93
N PHE A 926 -31.10 -7.02 33.23
CA PHE A 926 -31.24 -8.27 33.99
C PHE A 926 -32.68 -8.81 33.95
N ASP A 927 -33.67 -7.93 34.14
CA ASP A 927 -35.09 -8.28 34.10
C ASP A 927 -35.65 -8.46 32.68
N LEU A 928 -34.84 -8.26 31.62
CA LEU A 928 -35.21 -8.54 30.23
C LEU A 928 -34.58 -9.84 29.72
N ALA A 929 -33.27 -10.03 29.96
CA ALA A 929 -32.57 -11.23 29.53
C ALA A 929 -33.02 -12.49 30.28
N TRP A 930 -33.20 -12.43 31.61
CA TRP A 930 -33.37 -13.62 32.46
C TRP A 930 -34.84 -14.07 32.66
N GLN A 931 -35.75 -13.69 31.77
CA GLN A 931 -37.16 -14.10 31.81
C GLN A 931 -37.37 -15.58 31.42
N PRO A 932 -38.47 -16.22 31.89
CA PRO A 932 -38.79 -17.63 31.60
C PRO A 932 -38.76 -17.99 30.10
N GLU A 933 -39.18 -17.06 29.24
CA GLU A 933 -39.27 -17.20 27.79
C GLU A 933 -37.88 -17.32 27.12
N ASN A 934 -36.82 -16.80 27.74
CA ASN A 934 -35.48 -16.79 27.14
C ASN A 934 -34.63 -18.01 27.51
N LEU A 935 -35.12 -18.92 28.36
CA LEU A 935 -34.34 -20.01 28.97
C LEU A 935 -33.58 -20.86 27.94
N ILE A 936 -34.20 -21.23 26.81
CA ILE A 936 -33.55 -22.03 25.77
C ILE A 936 -32.52 -21.22 24.98
N SER A 937 -32.74 -19.92 24.72
CA SER A 937 -31.73 -19.05 24.10
C SER A 937 -30.50 -18.92 24.98
N LEU A 938 -30.69 -18.62 26.27
CA LEU A 938 -29.60 -18.50 27.24
C LEU A 938 -28.76 -19.78 27.34
N VAL A 939 -29.39 -20.96 27.30
CA VAL A 939 -28.67 -22.25 27.30
C VAL A 939 -27.96 -22.49 25.96
N LYS A 940 -28.56 -22.16 24.81
CA LYS A 940 -27.89 -22.23 23.51
C LYS A 940 -26.67 -21.31 23.43
N GLU A 941 -26.78 -20.10 23.95
CA GLU A 941 -25.68 -19.11 24.02
C GLU A 941 -24.56 -19.60 24.95
N ALA A 942 -24.87 -20.18 26.11
CA ALA A 942 -23.87 -20.76 27.00
C ALA A 942 -23.17 -21.99 26.37
N LEU A 943 -23.90 -22.80 25.59
CA LEU A 943 -23.32 -23.90 24.80
C LEU A 943 -22.43 -23.38 23.66
N GLU A 944 -22.83 -22.31 22.97
CA GLU A 944 -22.03 -21.66 21.93
C GLU A 944 -20.75 -21.02 22.49
N MET A 945 -20.85 -20.39 23.67
CA MET A 945 -19.70 -19.83 24.40
C MET A 945 -18.67 -20.92 24.79
N MET A 946 -19.13 -22.05 25.34
CA MET A 946 -18.25 -23.19 25.61
C MET A 946 -17.61 -23.76 24.33
N LEU A 947 -18.37 -23.85 23.25
CA LEU A 947 -17.85 -24.27 21.95
C LEU A 947 -16.79 -23.30 21.42
N SER A 948 -17.00 -21.98 21.53
CA SER A 948 -16.03 -20.99 21.07
C SER A 948 -14.72 -21.03 21.88
N PHE A 949 -14.77 -21.25 23.19
CA PHE A 949 -13.55 -21.39 24.01
C PHE A 949 -12.77 -22.68 23.71
N ILE A 950 -13.49 -23.79 23.50
CA ILE A 950 -12.88 -25.06 23.06
C ILE A 950 -12.23 -24.89 21.68
N ASP A 951 -12.86 -24.12 20.78
CA ASP A 951 -12.39 -23.90 19.41
C ASP A 951 -11.26 -22.87 19.30
N SER A 952 -11.20 -21.87 20.20
CA SER A 952 -10.16 -20.83 20.20
C SER A 952 -8.88 -21.26 20.90
N SER A 953 -8.94 -22.20 21.85
CA SER A 953 -7.76 -22.71 22.55
C SER A 953 -6.89 -23.58 21.64
N SER A 954 -5.61 -23.22 21.52
CA SER A 954 -4.58 -23.99 20.82
C SER A 954 -4.03 -25.17 21.62
N SER A 955 -4.38 -25.30 22.90
CA SER A 955 -3.93 -26.38 23.78
C SER A 955 -4.93 -27.56 23.76
N PRO A 956 -4.48 -28.82 23.60
CA PRO A 956 -5.37 -29.99 23.60
C PRO A 956 -5.98 -30.26 24.99
N ASP A 957 -5.25 -29.90 26.03
CA ASP A 957 -5.58 -30.17 27.44
C ASP A 957 -6.55 -29.12 28.04
N GLU A 958 -6.73 -27.98 27.36
CA GLU A 958 -7.53 -26.83 27.83
C GLU A 958 -8.99 -26.89 27.35
N CYS A 959 -9.90 -26.41 28.21
CA CYS A 959 -11.34 -26.38 27.98
C CYS A 959 -11.92 -24.96 27.84
N MET A 960 -11.56 -24.02 28.75
CA MET A 960 -12.02 -22.62 28.73
C MET A 960 -11.20 -21.74 29.70
N PRO A 961 -11.14 -20.41 29.52
CA PRO A 961 -10.57 -19.50 30.52
C PRO A 961 -11.40 -19.47 31.84
N HIS A 962 -10.74 -19.15 32.94
CA HIS A 962 -11.30 -19.16 34.29
C HIS A 962 -11.87 -17.78 34.68
N PHE A 963 -13.20 -17.62 34.76
CA PHE A 963 -13.86 -16.31 34.95
C PHE A 963 -13.18 -15.31 35.92
N PHE A 964 -12.88 -15.72 37.17
CA PHE A 964 -12.29 -14.83 38.19
C PHE A 964 -10.77 -14.59 38.06
N MET A 965 -10.12 -15.21 37.06
CA MET A 965 -8.69 -15.10 36.77
C MET A 965 -8.52 -15.33 35.25
N SER A 966 -8.76 -14.29 34.44
CA SER A 966 -8.70 -14.32 32.96
C SER A 966 -7.46 -15.03 32.42
N ASP A 967 -6.34 -14.86 33.12
CA ASP A 967 -5.00 -15.29 32.75
C ASP A 967 -4.72 -16.76 33.13
N ALA A 968 -5.74 -17.46 33.65
CA ALA A 968 -5.68 -18.87 34.04
C ALA A 968 -6.72 -19.70 33.28
N SER A 969 -6.32 -20.89 32.85
CA SER A 969 -7.18 -21.80 32.08
C SER A 969 -7.76 -22.93 32.94
N LEU A 970 -8.96 -23.38 32.59
CA LEU A 970 -9.54 -24.64 33.08
C LEU A 970 -9.17 -25.78 32.11
N TYR A 971 -8.64 -26.86 32.68
CA TYR A 971 -8.11 -28.00 31.94
C TYR A 971 -8.95 -29.27 32.11
N PHE A 972 -8.86 -30.19 31.15
CA PHE A 972 -9.44 -31.53 31.29
C PHE A 972 -8.79 -32.32 32.43
N LYS A 973 -9.57 -33.19 33.08
CA LYS A 973 -9.09 -34.00 34.21
C LYS A 973 -7.93 -34.91 33.77
N ASN A 974 -6.82 -34.84 34.50
CA ASN A 974 -5.52 -35.49 34.22
C ASN A 974 -4.66 -34.84 33.12
N ALA A 975 -4.94 -33.59 32.72
CA ALA A 975 -4.06 -32.78 31.87
C ALA A 975 -2.59 -32.82 32.34
N GLY A 976 -1.65 -32.81 31.40
CA GLY A 976 -0.21 -32.90 31.64
C GLY A 976 0.32 -34.27 32.07
N ILE A 977 -0.56 -35.26 32.33
CA ILE A 977 -0.15 -36.62 32.78
C ILE A 977 0.04 -37.59 31.58
N GLY A 978 -0.28 -37.14 30.36
CA GLY A 978 -0.02 -37.86 29.10
C GLY A 978 -1.18 -38.76 28.65
N GLY A 979 -2.05 -38.23 27.79
CA GLY A 979 -3.18 -38.94 27.19
C GLY A 979 -3.68 -38.26 25.91
N GLU A 980 -4.60 -38.89 25.19
CA GLU A 980 -5.20 -38.31 23.97
C GLU A 980 -6.24 -37.22 24.31
N PHE A 981 -5.74 -36.03 24.65
CA PHE A 981 -6.61 -34.90 24.97
C PHE A 981 -7.30 -34.30 23.73
N ASP A 982 -6.69 -34.29 22.54
CA ASP A 982 -7.36 -33.91 21.27
C ASP A 982 -8.62 -34.75 20.99
N ASN A 983 -8.53 -36.07 21.20
CA ASN A 983 -9.65 -36.99 21.05
C ASN A 983 -10.75 -36.68 22.08
N THR A 984 -10.36 -36.36 23.31
CA THR A 984 -11.28 -35.96 24.40
C THR A 984 -11.96 -34.62 24.09
N LYS A 985 -11.20 -33.59 23.72
CA LYS A 985 -11.64 -32.25 23.32
C LYS A 985 -12.61 -32.32 22.13
N SER A 986 -12.26 -33.10 21.10
CA SER A 986 -13.11 -33.35 19.93
C SER A 986 -14.43 -34.04 20.28
N ARG A 987 -14.39 -35.05 21.16
CA ARG A 987 -15.60 -35.75 21.64
C ARG A 987 -16.51 -34.85 22.46
N VAL A 988 -15.95 -33.98 23.30
CA VAL A 988 -16.71 -32.97 24.07
C VAL A 988 -17.35 -31.95 23.13
N ARG A 989 -16.58 -31.36 22.20
CA ARG A 989 -17.08 -30.42 21.18
C ARG A 989 -18.24 -31.01 20.38
N LEU A 990 -18.10 -32.25 19.90
CA LEU A 990 -19.13 -32.92 19.10
C LEU A 990 -20.43 -33.12 19.89
N ARG A 991 -20.35 -33.55 21.15
CA ARG A 991 -21.53 -33.71 22.01
C ARG A 991 -22.17 -32.36 22.40
N LEU A 992 -21.39 -31.33 22.69
CA LEU A 992 -21.93 -29.97 22.93
C LEU A 992 -22.66 -29.42 21.69
N SER A 993 -22.10 -29.65 20.49
CA SER A 993 -22.73 -29.26 19.22
C SER A 993 -24.05 -30.00 18.97
N GLU A 994 -24.10 -31.30 19.27
CA GLU A 994 -25.29 -32.15 19.16
C GLU A 994 -26.38 -31.73 20.16
N VAL A 995 -26.02 -31.50 21.42
CA VAL A 995 -26.91 -30.99 22.48
C VAL A 995 -27.50 -29.64 22.08
N ARG A 996 -26.68 -28.71 21.58
CA ARG A 996 -27.14 -27.38 21.13
C ARG A 996 -28.13 -27.46 19.96
N ARG A 997 -27.92 -28.39 19.03
CA ARG A 997 -28.78 -28.58 17.85
C ARG A 997 -30.11 -29.27 18.20
N ASN A 998 -30.10 -30.22 19.13
CA ASN A 998 -31.27 -31.05 19.49
C ASN A 998 -31.90 -30.61 20.83
N ILE A 999 -31.68 -29.37 21.28
CA ILE A 999 -32.06 -28.94 22.63
C ILE A 999 -33.58 -29.06 22.89
N GLY A 1000 -34.43 -28.80 21.90
CA GLY A 1000 -35.88 -28.99 22.02
C GLY A 1000 -36.29 -30.44 22.31
N ASP A 1001 -35.62 -31.42 21.69
CA ASP A 1001 -35.85 -32.84 21.98
C ASP A 1001 -35.43 -33.19 23.41
N MET A 1002 -34.31 -32.63 23.89
CA MET A 1002 -33.86 -32.81 25.27
C MET A 1002 -34.82 -32.17 26.29
N VAL A 1003 -35.42 -31.03 25.97
CA VAL A 1003 -36.48 -30.41 26.78
C VAL A 1003 -37.72 -31.31 26.84
N ASN A 1004 -38.08 -31.97 25.75
CA ASN A 1004 -39.18 -32.95 25.74
C ASN A 1004 -38.84 -34.20 26.57
N VAL A 1005 -37.61 -34.72 26.51
CA VAL A 1005 -37.16 -35.82 27.40
C VAL A 1005 -37.21 -35.40 28.88
N LEU A 1006 -36.81 -34.16 29.21
CA LEU A 1006 -36.92 -33.63 30.58
C LEU A 1006 -38.39 -33.55 31.06
N LYS A 1007 -39.32 -33.15 30.18
CA LYS A 1007 -40.78 -33.14 30.45
C LYS A 1007 -41.35 -34.53 30.80
N GLU A 1008 -40.81 -35.61 30.25
CA GLU A 1008 -41.24 -36.98 30.58
C GLU A 1008 -40.68 -37.50 31.92
N HIS A 1009 -39.50 -37.00 32.35
CA HIS A 1009 -38.73 -37.58 33.45
C HIS A 1009 -38.83 -36.79 34.76
N LEU A 1010 -38.93 -35.45 34.70
CA LEU A 1010 -39.14 -34.61 35.87
C LEU A 1010 -40.58 -34.79 36.39
N ARG A 1011 -40.74 -35.02 37.70
CA ARG A 1011 -42.05 -35.22 38.34
C ARG A 1011 -42.31 -34.15 39.39
N PRO A 1012 -43.54 -33.58 39.45
CA PRO A 1012 -43.92 -32.66 40.52
C PRO A 1012 -43.78 -33.29 41.91
N LEU A 1013 -43.42 -32.48 42.91
CA LEU A 1013 -43.23 -32.94 44.27
C LEU A 1013 -44.55 -33.36 44.94
N GLN A 1014 -44.63 -34.62 45.39
CA GLN A 1014 -45.83 -35.20 45.99
C GLN A 1014 -46.11 -34.76 47.44
N SER A 1015 -45.33 -33.83 47.99
CA SER A 1015 -45.50 -33.27 49.34
C SER A 1015 -45.18 -31.78 49.34
N GLN A 1016 -46.11 -30.97 49.85
CA GLN A 1016 -45.86 -29.55 50.15
C GLN A 1016 -44.88 -29.36 51.33
N ASN A 1017 -44.80 -30.35 52.24
CA ASN A 1017 -43.88 -30.31 53.37
C ASN A 1017 -42.47 -30.75 52.95
N PHE A 1018 -41.51 -29.85 53.13
CA PHE A 1018 -40.07 -30.10 52.96
C PHE A 1018 -39.49 -30.76 54.22
N PHE A 1019 -39.32 -32.09 54.18
CA PHE A 1019 -38.72 -32.85 55.28
C PHE A 1019 -37.19 -32.77 55.25
N PHE A 1020 -36.65 -31.66 55.75
CA PHE A 1020 -35.21 -31.54 56.01
C PHE A 1020 -34.83 -32.36 57.25
N HIS A 1021 -33.97 -33.37 57.10
CA HIS A 1021 -33.53 -34.25 58.18
C HIS A 1021 -32.07 -33.93 58.56
N PRO A 1022 -31.80 -32.99 59.48
CA PRO A 1022 -30.43 -32.50 59.74
C PRO A 1022 -29.51 -33.54 60.41
N PHE A 1023 -30.07 -34.58 61.02
CA PHE A 1023 -29.32 -35.67 61.63
C PHE A 1023 -30.03 -37.02 61.41
N ALA A 1024 -29.25 -38.05 61.12
CA ALA A 1024 -29.67 -39.45 61.05
C ALA A 1024 -28.65 -40.33 61.81
N LEU A 1025 -28.75 -40.33 63.15
CA LEU A 1025 -27.90 -41.15 64.01
C LEU A 1025 -28.36 -42.63 63.95
N LEU A 1026 -27.72 -43.41 63.08
CA LEU A 1026 -27.85 -44.87 63.11
C LEU A 1026 -27.04 -45.45 64.28
N PRO A 1027 -27.62 -46.34 65.12
CA PRO A 1027 -26.91 -46.92 66.25
C PRO A 1027 -25.87 -47.95 65.81
N LEU A 1028 -24.66 -47.86 66.38
CA LEU A 1028 -23.58 -48.83 66.17
C LEU A 1028 -23.92 -50.18 66.82
N ALA A 1029 -24.46 -51.11 66.04
CA ALA A 1029 -24.49 -52.53 66.37
C ALA A 1029 -23.19 -53.20 65.85
N SER A 1030 -22.42 -53.83 66.73
CA SER A 1030 -21.14 -54.45 66.39
C SER A 1030 -21.29 -55.90 65.94
N PRO A 1031 -20.49 -56.39 64.98
CA PRO A 1031 -20.43 -57.80 64.66
C PRO A 1031 -19.74 -58.56 65.80
N SER A 1032 -20.38 -59.62 66.31
CA SER A 1032 -19.76 -60.56 67.24
C SER A 1032 -19.98 -62.00 66.75
N ARG A 1033 -18.98 -62.48 65.99
CA ARG A 1033 -18.96 -63.69 65.15
C ARG A 1033 -19.68 -63.55 63.81
#